data_AF-A0A6N4QZV4-F1
#
_entry.id   AF-A0A6N4QZV4-F1
#
_cell.length_a   1.000
_cell.length_b   1.000
_cell.length_c   1.000
_cell.angle_alpha   90.00
_cell.angle_beta   90.00
_cell.angle_gamma   90.00
#
_symmetry.space_group_name_H-M   'P 1'
#
loop_
_entity.id
_entity.type
_entity.pdbx_description
1 polymer ?
#
loop_
_entity_poly.entity_id
_entity_poly.type
_entity_poly.pdbx_seq_one_letter_code
_entity_poly.pdbx_strand_id
1 'polypeptide(L)'
;MIHKYYVVKRTLFLFISFVFFNFCNSNTNSNGLFGLLFSNSSNEGSISIRDRLHSGQSVLPANAPQPIYQYEYTDMYGSQVFYYSMNPTTPTGWSNKQTAFYAFNNQRTGTIPVYQYYAVDAGGRYRFMYSTNLYCAVGTSCGWYNSGPAFYAFPNYRSYTRSVFAYIVDSPQQRFFYTENVIVPVGGSWTGWTNGGTAFYVPQFPNRPKTSAYEIEGYSSTTSVAPGDTIKFYLNNPTTFGISSLPYLVFGKVIPSSPGPDTEIETIQASVDTQNVDSCTKADGCSWSVTLTKTIPSNWGPGLYYLKLTDPTFNPNSPITSPGDPNYKTQRIYFVVKPIAPASLSNILMIIPFSTWQAYNTWKGTSTYPDPSQNIAFSPEASFNRPTIGDPGRHVSFILSMLRKGYTLEFASDVELHTNPNLLDPYQLVMFVGQNEYISKPMRQNLDFYVQNGGNMAVFGGNTSWFQIRLESDSLGNPNRRLICYKTTTSLTTTDDPKYKSTDLAEKALTTFNWFQPTLNYPENQTFGLSYRNGTIFGNNTKSPGAATDFEVKQADHWVFSGMNLQDFQRFGIFYRNGQIVDSLTVGGGEGDSLYFRCGEDINNDGCPNNDHNVYSTENKKLYPTGKDGAPMNFQILAYMDARLGGNGHLEYNRSDAQEDGFQEHTGSVVGLFENNGTVFNGGIYDWHRGLEYESGINDIGLNVGPNVVSQIVWNVINKLSQPKTLLQKATIAIYQYSDFALSVQSLYYSRLPFLPKNLLRNGQVVYKYDGQAFYAFDRALSGTVPIYQYQVQDSNGLYRFMYSPNEYCPVGTGCLGWNNVGVAFYAYLSQQPGTIPVYAYSADSPQRFLYSPALYCEAGTSCLGWYNNGPAFYVPSTK
;
A
#
# COMPACT_ATOMS: atom_id res chain seq x y z
N MET A 1 -2.99 -44.69 -37.85
CA MET A 1 -3.37 -44.73 -39.28
C MET A 1 -3.19 -43.31 -39.83
N ILE A 2 -1.99 -42.88 -40.24
CA ILE A 2 -1.31 -43.04 -41.55
C ILE A 2 -1.97 -42.21 -42.67
N HIS A 3 -1.31 -41.08 -43.01
CA HIS A 3 -1.01 -40.52 -44.36
C HIS A 3 -2.21 -40.16 -45.29
N LYS A 4 -2.20 -39.18 -46.20
CA LYS A 4 -1.13 -38.51 -46.96
C LYS A 4 -1.66 -37.23 -47.65
N TYR A 5 -0.75 -36.49 -48.27
CA TYR A 5 -0.78 -35.10 -48.74
C TYR A 5 -0.62 -35.03 -50.29
N TYR A 6 -0.84 -33.83 -50.88
CA TYR A 6 -0.38 -33.27 -52.19
C TYR A 6 -1.02 -33.82 -53.52
N VAL A 7 -1.23 -33.12 -54.66
CA VAL A 7 -1.34 -31.71 -55.16
C VAL A 7 -1.30 -31.71 -56.72
N VAL A 8 -1.71 -30.59 -57.38
CA VAL A 8 -1.19 -30.00 -58.67
C VAL A 8 -2.09 -29.91 -59.93
N LYS A 9 -2.31 -28.64 -60.36
CA LYS A 9 -2.49 -27.98 -61.71
C LYS A 9 -3.76 -28.24 -62.57
N ARG A 10 -4.55 -27.21 -62.97
CA ARG A 10 -4.36 -26.00 -63.86
C ARG A 10 -4.44 -26.31 -65.37
N THR A 11 -5.45 -25.78 -66.08
CA THR A 11 -5.42 -25.19 -67.45
C THR A 11 -6.79 -24.48 -67.71
N LEU A 12 -6.88 -23.14 -67.84
CA LEU A 12 -6.74 -22.25 -69.03
C LEU A 12 -8.10 -22.05 -69.77
N PHE A 13 -8.75 -20.88 -69.68
CA PHE A 13 -8.64 -19.63 -70.51
C PHE A 13 -9.40 -19.67 -71.87
N LEU A 14 -10.49 -18.90 -71.94
CA LEU A 14 -10.87 -17.88 -72.96
C LEU A 14 -10.61 -18.12 -74.47
N PHE A 15 -11.66 -17.91 -75.30
CA PHE A 15 -11.84 -16.77 -76.26
C PHE A 15 -12.64 -17.14 -77.53
N ILE A 16 -13.68 -16.33 -77.83
CA ILE A 16 -14.11 -15.84 -79.17
C ILE A 16 -14.80 -14.48 -78.84
N SER A 17 -14.29 -13.24 -79.04
CA SER A 17 -13.71 -12.50 -80.19
C SER A 17 -14.65 -12.39 -81.39
N PHE A 18 -15.01 -11.26 -82.01
CA PHE A 18 -14.66 -9.83 -81.96
C PHE A 18 -15.66 -9.07 -82.91
N VAL A 19 -15.57 -7.72 -82.98
CA VAL A 19 -15.89 -6.77 -84.10
C VAL A 19 -17.19 -5.94 -83.97
N PHE A 20 -17.26 -4.59 -84.04
CA PHE A 20 -16.30 -3.45 -84.20
C PHE A 20 -16.99 -2.11 -83.73
N PHE A 21 -16.24 -1.22 -83.04
CA PHE A 21 -16.18 0.28 -82.99
C PHE A 21 -17.48 1.14 -82.85
N ASN A 22 -17.55 2.29 -82.14
CA ASN A 22 -16.53 3.26 -81.69
C ASN A 22 -17.04 4.12 -80.49
N PHE A 23 -16.10 4.76 -79.81
CA PHE A 23 -16.20 5.53 -78.54
C PHE A 23 -17.04 6.83 -78.58
N CYS A 24 -17.67 7.17 -77.44
CA CYS A 24 -17.56 8.50 -76.81
C CYS A 24 -18.03 8.50 -75.33
N ASN A 25 -17.14 8.95 -74.43
CA ASN A 25 -17.34 9.52 -73.08
C ASN A 25 -18.64 9.23 -72.28
N SER A 26 -18.51 8.54 -71.15
CA SER A 26 -18.78 9.05 -69.78
C SER A 26 -19.10 7.90 -68.79
N ASN A 27 -18.45 7.96 -67.62
CA ASN A 27 -18.86 7.51 -66.29
C ASN A 27 -19.58 6.15 -66.03
N THR A 28 -19.09 5.51 -64.96
CA THR A 28 -19.70 4.46 -64.10
C THR A 28 -19.78 3.05 -64.71
N ASN A 29 -19.48 1.94 -64.03
CA ASN A 29 -19.39 1.68 -62.59
C ASN A 29 -18.58 0.39 -62.30
N SER A 30 -18.34 0.19 -61.00
CA SER A 30 -18.07 -1.08 -60.30
C SER A 30 -16.72 -1.78 -60.50
N ASN A 31 -15.73 -1.32 -59.73
CA ASN A 31 -15.02 -2.16 -58.75
C ASN A 31 -14.73 -1.26 -57.53
N GLY A 32 -15.24 -1.65 -56.36
CA GLY A 32 -15.42 -0.77 -55.19
C GLY A 32 -14.12 -0.25 -54.54
N LEU A 33 -14.18 1.01 -54.10
CA LEU A 33 -13.10 1.81 -53.52
C LEU A 33 -12.51 1.24 -52.19
N PHE A 34 -13.25 0.39 -51.49
CA PHE A 34 -12.86 -0.16 -50.17
C PHE A 34 -11.57 -0.98 -50.17
N GLY A 35 -11.19 -1.60 -51.30
CA GLY A 35 -9.96 -2.41 -51.40
C GLY A 35 -8.69 -1.61 -51.66
N LEU A 36 -8.80 -0.35 -52.10
CA LEU A 36 -7.66 0.49 -52.51
C LEU A 36 -7.20 1.47 -51.44
N LEU A 37 -8.03 1.73 -50.43
CA LEU A 37 -7.73 2.72 -49.39
C LEU A 37 -6.77 2.20 -48.31
N PHE A 38 -6.62 0.88 -48.15
CA PHE A 38 -5.92 0.29 -47.00
C PHE A 38 -5.07 -0.97 -47.36
N SER A 39 -3.78 -0.78 -47.69
CA SER A 39 -2.61 -1.59 -47.22
C SER A 39 -1.35 -1.55 -48.11
N ASN A 40 -0.21 -1.75 -47.44
CA ASN A 40 1.17 -2.12 -47.81
C ASN A 40 2.09 -1.18 -48.63
N SER A 41 3.13 -0.76 -47.91
CA SER A 41 4.30 0.03 -48.30
C SER A 41 5.28 -0.69 -49.22
N SER A 42 5.82 0.02 -50.22
CA SER A 42 7.26 0.07 -50.57
C SER A 42 7.48 0.83 -51.90
N ASN A 43 8.15 1.99 -51.86
CA ASN A 43 9.32 2.33 -52.70
C ASN A 43 9.59 3.84 -52.81
N GLU A 44 10.88 4.14 -52.85
CA GLU A 44 11.59 5.41 -52.76
C GLU A 44 11.50 6.29 -54.02
N GLY A 45 11.87 7.57 -53.90
CA GLY A 45 12.27 8.42 -55.03
C GLY A 45 12.15 9.93 -54.76
N SER A 46 13.25 10.65 -54.93
CA SER A 46 13.60 11.99 -54.42
C SER A 46 13.25 13.19 -55.32
N ILE A 47 13.23 14.41 -54.74
CA ILE A 47 14.08 15.61 -55.05
C ILE A 47 13.39 16.93 -54.61
N SER A 48 14.17 17.81 -53.97
CA SER A 48 13.81 19.11 -53.37
C SER A 48 13.80 20.30 -54.33
N ILE A 49 13.22 21.44 -53.92
CA ILE A 49 13.86 22.78 -53.95
C ILE A 49 13.14 23.77 -52.98
N ARG A 50 13.99 24.41 -52.15
CA ARG A 50 13.89 25.63 -51.29
C ARG A 50 13.19 26.85 -51.95
N ASP A 51 12.69 27.93 -51.32
CA ASP A 51 12.70 28.51 -49.96
C ASP A 51 11.65 29.66 -49.85
N ARG A 52 11.38 30.09 -48.59
CA ARG A 52 10.89 31.42 -48.08
C ARG A 52 9.37 31.67 -47.96
N LEU A 53 8.81 32.14 -46.83
CA LEU A 53 9.32 32.96 -45.69
C LEU A 53 8.61 32.67 -44.35
N HIS A 54 9.36 32.85 -43.26
CA HIS A 54 8.94 32.82 -41.85
C HIS A 54 8.22 34.10 -41.40
N SER A 55 7.41 34.02 -40.33
CA SER A 55 7.71 34.77 -39.09
C SER A 55 6.84 34.35 -37.89
N GLY A 56 7.52 34.19 -36.75
CA GLY A 56 7.02 34.65 -35.45
C GLY A 56 6.08 33.74 -34.66
N GLN A 57 6.59 32.69 -34.00
CA GLN A 57 6.03 32.24 -32.72
C GLN A 57 7.13 31.75 -31.78
N SER A 58 6.93 32.02 -30.49
CA SER A 58 7.71 31.58 -29.34
C SER A 58 8.18 30.13 -29.47
N VAL A 59 9.44 29.90 -29.14
CA VAL A 59 10.10 28.58 -29.19
C VAL A 59 9.46 27.65 -28.17
N LEU A 60 8.38 26.96 -28.56
CA LEU A 60 8.14 25.61 -28.07
C LEU A 60 9.28 24.74 -28.60
N PRO A 61 9.75 23.72 -27.85
CA PRO A 61 10.77 22.81 -28.37
C PRO A 61 10.28 22.30 -29.72
N ALA A 62 11.08 22.48 -30.78
CA ALA A 62 10.71 22.34 -32.20
C ALA A 62 10.12 20.95 -32.60
N ASN A 63 9.94 20.07 -31.62
CA ASN A 63 9.73 18.65 -31.69
C ASN A 63 8.55 18.13 -30.84
N ALA A 64 7.56 18.94 -30.43
CA ALA A 64 6.32 18.43 -29.80
C ALA A 64 5.19 18.20 -30.83
N PRO A 65 4.32 17.18 -30.67
CA PRO A 65 3.03 17.11 -31.37
C PRO A 65 2.24 18.42 -31.22
N GLN A 66 1.61 18.88 -32.30
CA GLN A 66 0.79 20.09 -32.36
C GLN A 66 -0.69 19.73 -32.47
N PRO A 67 -1.60 20.51 -31.88
CA PRO A 67 -3.03 20.27 -32.00
C PRO A 67 -3.47 20.42 -33.47
N ILE A 68 -4.24 19.45 -33.95
CA ILE A 68 -5.04 19.55 -35.17
C ILE A 68 -6.44 19.99 -34.76
N TYR A 69 -6.83 21.20 -35.14
CA TYR A 69 -8.18 21.72 -34.91
C TYR A 69 -9.15 21.18 -35.95
N GLN A 70 -10.32 20.73 -35.49
CA GLN A 70 -11.43 20.39 -36.36
C GLN A 70 -12.31 21.62 -36.56
N TYR A 71 -12.58 21.93 -37.82
CA TYR A 71 -13.54 22.92 -38.24
C TYR A 71 -14.70 22.25 -38.93
N GLU A 72 -15.93 22.66 -38.60
CA GLU A 72 -17.15 22.14 -39.20
C GLU A 72 -17.96 23.26 -39.83
N TYR A 73 -18.48 22.99 -41.02
CA TYR A 73 -19.46 23.81 -41.70
C TYR A 73 -20.64 22.91 -42.12
N THR A 74 -21.86 23.45 -42.02
CA THR A 74 -23.07 22.79 -42.52
C THR A 74 -23.51 23.51 -43.80
N ASP A 75 -23.61 22.77 -44.89
CA ASP A 75 -24.04 23.33 -46.16
C ASP A 75 -25.57 23.56 -46.23
N MET A 76 -26.04 24.17 -47.32
CA MET A 76 -27.48 24.47 -47.49
C MET A 76 -28.39 23.24 -47.59
N TYR A 77 -27.81 22.05 -47.76
CA TYR A 77 -28.51 20.77 -47.83
C TYR A 77 -28.49 20.04 -46.49
N GLY A 78 -27.97 20.68 -45.43
CA GLY A 78 -27.81 20.07 -44.10
C GLY A 78 -26.62 19.13 -44.01
N SER A 79 -25.74 19.08 -45.01
CA SER A 79 -24.57 18.21 -45.02
C SER A 79 -23.42 18.82 -44.23
N GLN A 80 -22.93 18.08 -43.23
CA GLN A 80 -21.72 18.42 -42.48
C GLN A 80 -20.45 18.18 -43.29
N VAL A 81 -19.55 19.16 -43.30
CA VAL A 81 -18.21 19.08 -43.90
C VAL A 81 -17.18 19.40 -42.82
N PHE A 82 -16.08 18.63 -42.80
CA PHE A 82 -15.00 18.79 -41.84
C PHE A 82 -13.69 19.21 -42.51
N TYR A 83 -12.98 20.13 -41.86
CA TYR A 83 -11.65 20.60 -42.24
C TYR A 83 -10.72 20.48 -41.02
N TYR A 84 -9.51 19.97 -41.24
CA TYR A 84 -8.53 19.70 -40.18
C TYR A 84 -7.26 20.50 -40.44
N SER A 85 -6.82 21.31 -39.47
CA SER A 85 -5.66 22.17 -39.63
C SER A 85 -4.91 22.40 -38.32
N MET A 86 -3.60 22.61 -38.41
CA MET A 86 -2.79 23.10 -37.28
C MET A 86 -3.01 24.58 -36.98
N ASN A 87 -3.62 25.34 -37.90
CA ASN A 87 -3.92 26.74 -37.67
C ASN A 87 -5.08 26.88 -36.66
N PRO A 88 -4.91 27.56 -35.51
CA PRO A 88 -5.96 27.75 -34.51
C PRO A 88 -7.02 28.80 -34.91
N THR A 89 -6.78 29.58 -35.97
CA THR A 89 -7.72 30.59 -36.43
C THR A 89 -8.90 29.95 -37.16
N THR A 90 -10.10 30.14 -36.61
CA THR A 90 -11.36 29.68 -37.23
C THR A 90 -11.56 30.33 -38.59
N PRO A 91 -11.62 29.55 -39.70
CA PRO A 91 -11.89 30.09 -41.02
C PRO A 91 -13.27 30.76 -41.09
N THR A 92 -13.39 31.83 -41.88
CA THR A 92 -14.65 32.53 -42.07
C THR A 92 -15.75 31.59 -42.56
N GLY A 93 -16.88 31.56 -41.86
CA GLY A 93 -18.01 30.68 -42.18
C GLY A 93 -17.93 29.25 -41.61
N TRP A 94 -16.88 28.93 -40.85
CA TRP A 94 -16.72 27.65 -40.16
C TRP A 94 -16.89 27.77 -38.65
N SER A 95 -17.24 26.67 -38.01
CA SER A 95 -17.30 26.55 -36.54
C SER A 95 -16.10 25.72 -36.03
N ASN A 96 -15.41 26.19 -35.00
CA ASN A 96 -14.30 25.47 -34.38
C ASN A 96 -14.84 24.42 -33.39
N LYS A 97 -14.46 23.15 -33.57
CA LYS A 97 -14.87 21.99 -32.76
C LYS A 97 -13.77 21.53 -31.80
N GLN A 98 -12.82 22.41 -31.50
CA GLN A 98 -11.64 22.18 -30.67
C GLN A 98 -10.62 21.22 -31.31
N THR A 99 -9.63 20.80 -30.53
CA THR A 99 -8.59 19.87 -30.96
C THR A 99 -9.17 18.49 -31.24
N ALA A 100 -9.02 18.01 -32.47
CA ALA A 100 -9.42 16.67 -32.90
C ALA A 100 -8.44 15.59 -32.44
N PHE A 101 -7.15 15.86 -32.62
CA PHE A 101 -6.02 15.01 -32.24
C PHE A 101 -4.73 15.83 -32.32
N TYR A 102 -3.60 15.25 -31.93
CA TYR A 102 -2.28 15.88 -32.07
C TYR A 102 -1.48 15.21 -33.20
N ALA A 103 -0.75 15.97 -34.01
CA ALA A 103 0.09 15.43 -35.09
C ALA A 103 1.38 16.25 -35.23
N PHE A 104 2.28 15.85 -36.13
CA PHE A 104 3.55 16.56 -36.30
C PHE A 104 3.53 17.50 -37.50
N ASN A 105 4.07 18.70 -37.34
CA ASN A 105 4.19 19.68 -38.44
C ASN A 105 5.32 19.35 -39.43
N ASN A 106 6.24 18.47 -39.06
CA ASN A 106 7.40 18.06 -39.86
C ASN A 106 7.60 16.54 -39.79
N GLN A 107 8.27 15.97 -40.81
CA GLN A 107 8.57 14.54 -40.87
C GLN A 107 9.50 14.12 -39.72
N ARG A 108 9.18 12.98 -39.12
CA ARG A 108 9.96 12.31 -38.06
C ARG A 108 10.17 10.85 -38.38
N THR A 109 11.14 10.24 -37.68
CA THR A 109 11.39 8.79 -37.73
C THR A 109 10.08 8.01 -37.53
N GLY A 110 9.71 7.22 -38.54
CA GLY A 110 8.51 6.39 -38.49
C GLY A 110 7.20 7.08 -38.84
N THR A 111 7.20 8.38 -39.14
CA THR A 111 6.02 9.11 -39.62
C THR A 111 6.06 9.29 -41.14
N ILE A 112 4.89 9.41 -41.74
CA ILE A 112 4.69 9.69 -43.16
C ILE A 112 3.79 10.92 -43.33
N PRO A 113 3.89 11.64 -44.47
CA PRO A 113 2.98 12.75 -44.74
C PRO A 113 1.54 12.26 -44.86
N VAL A 114 0.62 13.01 -44.24
CA VAL A 114 -0.81 12.93 -44.50
C VAL A 114 -1.17 14.07 -45.44
N TYR A 115 -1.48 13.73 -46.67
CA TYR A 115 -1.81 14.69 -47.73
C TYR A 115 -3.23 15.18 -47.57
N GLN A 116 -3.42 16.51 -47.69
CA GLN A 116 -4.74 17.10 -47.80
C GLN A 116 -5.15 17.17 -49.26
N TYR A 117 -6.33 16.66 -49.53
CA TYR A 117 -7.01 16.78 -50.80
C TYR A 117 -8.29 17.60 -50.59
N TYR A 118 -8.58 18.51 -51.50
CA TYR A 118 -9.85 19.21 -51.52
C TYR A 118 -10.52 19.13 -52.90
N ALA A 119 -11.84 19.22 -52.91
CA ALA A 119 -12.62 19.40 -54.11
C ALA A 119 -13.66 20.48 -53.87
N VAL A 120 -14.00 21.22 -54.91
CA VAL A 120 -14.99 22.28 -54.87
C VAL A 120 -16.20 21.82 -55.66
N ASP A 121 -17.39 21.86 -55.06
CA ASP A 121 -18.63 21.53 -55.77
C ASP A 121 -19.06 22.68 -56.71
N ALA A 122 -20.10 22.43 -57.52
CA ALA A 122 -20.62 23.42 -58.46
C ALA A 122 -21.14 24.71 -57.79
N GLY A 123 -21.40 24.68 -56.48
CA GLY A 123 -21.81 25.83 -55.67
C GLY A 123 -20.64 26.57 -55.00
N GLY A 124 -19.39 26.21 -55.30
CA GLY A 124 -18.20 26.85 -54.73
C GLY A 124 -17.83 26.35 -53.33
N ARG A 125 -18.36 25.21 -52.86
CA ARG A 125 -18.12 24.70 -51.52
C ARG A 125 -17.04 23.64 -51.49
N TYR A 126 -16.17 23.74 -50.50
CA TYR A 126 -15.06 22.82 -50.31
C TYR A 126 -15.52 21.55 -49.59
N ARG A 127 -14.93 20.41 -49.98
CA ARG A 127 -14.89 19.15 -49.22
C ARG A 127 -13.43 18.71 -49.10
N PHE A 128 -13.10 18.00 -48.02
CA PHE A 128 -11.72 17.62 -47.71
C PHE A 128 -11.57 16.12 -47.47
N MET A 129 -10.42 15.59 -47.87
CA MET A 129 -9.98 14.21 -47.61
C MET A 129 -8.51 14.25 -47.16
N TYR A 130 -8.17 13.44 -46.16
CA TYR A 130 -6.82 13.31 -45.62
C TYR A 130 -6.35 11.87 -45.78
N SER A 131 -5.23 11.66 -46.44
CA SER A 131 -4.74 10.31 -46.71
C SER A 131 -3.22 10.21 -46.67
N THR A 132 -2.76 9.07 -46.18
CA THR A 132 -1.37 8.63 -46.24
C THR A 132 -0.98 8.13 -47.63
N ASN A 133 -1.95 7.81 -48.48
CA ASN A 133 -1.73 7.44 -49.87
C ASN A 133 -1.60 8.68 -50.76
N LEU A 134 -0.65 8.64 -51.68
CA LEU A 134 -0.47 9.68 -52.69
C LEU A 134 -1.30 9.32 -53.95
N TYR A 135 -2.45 9.97 -54.14
CA TYR A 135 -3.35 9.71 -55.28
C TYR A 135 -2.94 10.47 -56.55
N CYS A 136 -2.40 11.67 -56.40
CA CYS A 136 -1.84 12.46 -57.49
C CYS A 136 -0.77 13.42 -56.98
N ALA A 137 0.07 13.94 -57.88
CA ALA A 137 1.17 14.83 -57.53
C ALA A 137 0.67 16.10 -56.81
N VAL A 138 1.48 16.61 -55.88
CA VAL A 138 1.18 17.86 -55.16
C VAL A 138 0.99 18.99 -56.17
N GLY A 139 -0.07 19.79 -55.99
CA GLY A 139 -0.43 20.87 -56.90
C GLY A 139 -1.23 20.44 -58.13
N THR A 140 -1.55 19.14 -58.27
CA THR A 140 -2.36 18.59 -59.37
C THR A 140 -3.73 18.09 -58.89
N SER A 141 -4.64 17.82 -59.83
CA SER A 141 -5.99 17.30 -59.55
C SER A 141 -6.20 15.93 -60.18
N CYS A 142 -6.75 15.00 -59.39
CA CYS A 142 -7.17 13.66 -59.80
C CYS A 142 -8.67 13.43 -59.52
N GLY A 143 -9.49 14.48 -59.70
CA GLY A 143 -10.86 14.55 -59.17
C GLY A 143 -10.92 15.13 -57.75
N TRP A 144 -9.77 15.17 -57.08
CA TRP A 144 -9.48 15.97 -55.89
C TRP A 144 -8.14 16.67 -56.10
N TYR A 145 -8.04 17.94 -55.72
CA TYR A 145 -6.81 18.73 -55.79
C TYR A 145 -5.91 18.41 -54.58
N ASN A 146 -4.65 18.04 -54.82
CA ASN A 146 -3.69 17.75 -53.77
C ASN A 146 -2.99 19.04 -53.30
N SER A 147 -3.31 19.49 -52.09
CA SER A 147 -2.70 20.67 -51.44
C SER A 147 -1.31 20.41 -50.87
N GLY A 148 -0.84 19.16 -50.88
CA GLY A 148 0.40 18.74 -50.23
C GLY A 148 0.18 18.20 -48.81
N PRO A 149 1.29 17.92 -48.08
CA PRO A 149 1.24 17.43 -46.71
C PRO A 149 0.57 18.46 -45.78
N ALA A 150 -0.49 18.06 -45.08
CA ALA A 150 -1.11 18.88 -44.04
C ALA A 150 -0.45 18.69 -42.68
N PHE A 151 -0.01 17.47 -42.38
CA PHE A 151 0.70 17.08 -41.18
C PHE A 151 1.36 15.71 -41.39
N TYR A 152 2.12 15.24 -40.40
CA TYR A 152 2.78 13.94 -40.41
C TYR A 152 2.24 13.07 -39.27
N ALA A 153 1.97 11.80 -39.58
CA ALA A 153 1.40 10.81 -38.67
C ALA A 153 2.08 9.45 -38.86
N PHE A 154 1.83 8.49 -37.97
CA PHE A 154 2.38 7.15 -38.08
C PHE A 154 1.51 6.28 -39.00
N PRO A 155 2.11 5.51 -39.92
CA PRO A 155 1.36 4.62 -40.82
C PRO A 155 0.86 3.36 -40.12
N ASN A 156 1.50 2.95 -39.02
CA ASN A 156 1.24 1.71 -38.31
C ASN A 156 1.11 1.98 -36.81
N TYR A 157 0.39 1.08 -36.13
CA TYR A 157 0.25 1.11 -34.69
C TYR A 157 1.61 1.05 -34.00
N ARG A 158 1.75 1.88 -32.97
CA ARG A 158 2.82 1.83 -31.98
C ARG A 158 2.19 1.92 -30.59
N SER A 159 2.88 1.41 -29.57
CA SER A 159 2.38 1.42 -28.19
C SER A 159 1.91 2.81 -27.75
N TYR A 160 2.63 3.88 -28.09
CA TYR A 160 2.32 5.28 -27.73
C TYR A 160 1.45 6.05 -28.74
N THR A 161 0.73 5.35 -29.63
CA THR A 161 -0.12 5.97 -30.65
C THR A 161 -1.57 5.54 -30.53
N ARG A 162 -2.48 6.39 -31.00
CA ARG A 162 -3.92 6.12 -31.13
C ARG A 162 -4.31 6.05 -32.59
N SER A 163 -5.31 5.22 -32.90
CA SER A 163 -5.88 5.16 -34.25
C SER A 163 -6.76 6.38 -34.50
N VAL A 164 -6.63 7.00 -35.67
CA VAL A 164 -7.62 7.95 -36.20
C VAL A 164 -8.47 7.21 -37.22
N PHE A 165 -9.76 7.08 -36.93
CA PHE A 165 -10.73 6.41 -37.78
C PHE A 165 -11.29 7.37 -38.82
N ALA A 166 -11.43 6.91 -40.06
CA ALA A 166 -12.13 7.65 -41.11
C ALA A 166 -13.58 7.16 -41.22
N TYR A 167 -14.52 8.08 -41.06
CA TYR A 167 -15.93 7.89 -41.33
C TYR A 167 -16.27 8.53 -42.66
N ILE A 168 -17.00 7.82 -43.51
CA ILE A 168 -17.22 8.19 -44.91
C ILE A 168 -18.71 8.21 -45.23
N VAL A 169 -19.14 9.21 -45.99
CA VAL A 169 -20.47 9.27 -46.62
C VAL A 169 -20.29 9.29 -48.13
N ASP A 170 -20.64 8.21 -48.83
CA ASP A 170 -20.38 8.06 -50.28
C ASP A 170 -21.27 8.94 -51.16
N SER A 171 -22.49 9.26 -50.74
CA SER A 171 -23.48 10.02 -51.52
C SER A 171 -24.16 11.12 -50.67
N PRO A 172 -24.43 12.32 -51.22
CA PRO A 172 -24.24 12.73 -52.63
C PRO A 172 -22.84 13.25 -52.97
N GLN A 173 -21.94 13.43 -51.99
CA GLN A 173 -20.73 14.25 -52.17
C GLN A 173 -19.44 13.71 -51.50
N GLN A 174 -19.30 12.40 -51.21
CA GLN A 174 -18.05 11.81 -50.67
C GLN A 174 -17.39 12.66 -49.56
N ARG A 175 -17.94 12.60 -48.35
CA ARG A 175 -17.51 13.41 -47.20
C ARG A 175 -16.77 12.55 -46.18
N PHE A 176 -15.78 13.13 -45.51
CA PHE A 176 -14.90 12.44 -44.57
C PHE A 176 -14.92 13.10 -43.19
N PHE A 177 -14.95 12.28 -42.15
CA PHE A 177 -14.85 12.68 -40.76
C PHE A 177 -13.78 11.82 -40.08
N TYR A 178 -12.80 12.46 -39.45
CA TYR A 178 -11.66 11.81 -38.80
C TYR A 178 -11.74 12.01 -37.29
N THR A 179 -11.67 10.92 -36.52
CA THR A 179 -11.74 10.98 -35.06
C THR A 179 -10.95 9.85 -34.40
N GLU A 180 -10.41 10.11 -33.22
CA GLU A 180 -9.79 9.08 -32.36
C GLU A 180 -10.83 8.17 -31.69
N ASN A 181 -12.11 8.56 -31.71
CA ASN A 181 -13.19 7.83 -31.04
C ASN A 181 -13.80 6.76 -31.96
N VAL A 182 -13.89 5.53 -31.46
CA VAL A 182 -14.68 4.48 -32.12
C VAL A 182 -16.15 4.70 -31.78
N ILE A 183 -16.94 5.17 -32.76
CA ILE A 183 -18.38 5.40 -32.63
C ILE A 183 -19.16 4.12 -32.93
N VAL A 184 -18.80 3.42 -34.02
CA VAL A 184 -19.34 2.10 -34.40
C VAL A 184 -18.18 1.21 -34.89
N PRO A 185 -18.30 -0.14 -34.85
CA PRO A 185 -17.29 -1.04 -35.40
C PRO A 185 -16.98 -0.75 -36.89
N VAL A 186 -15.81 -1.17 -37.36
CA VAL A 186 -15.42 -1.02 -38.79
C VAL A 186 -16.48 -1.67 -39.69
N GLY A 187 -16.93 -0.95 -40.72
CA GLY A 187 -18.04 -1.32 -41.60
C GLY A 187 -19.44 -0.99 -41.04
N GLY A 188 -19.56 -0.60 -39.76
CA GLY A 188 -20.80 -0.14 -39.16
C GLY A 188 -21.21 1.26 -39.64
N SER A 189 -22.51 1.54 -39.56
CA SER A 189 -23.08 2.85 -39.90
C SER A 189 -23.56 3.59 -38.66
N TRP A 190 -23.23 4.88 -38.56
CA TRP A 190 -23.69 5.81 -37.54
C TRP A 190 -24.21 7.07 -38.22
N THR A 191 -25.50 7.38 -38.07
CA THR A 191 -26.14 8.59 -38.63
C THR A 191 -25.83 8.86 -40.12
N GLY A 192 -25.70 7.79 -40.91
CA GLY A 192 -25.37 7.87 -42.35
C GLY A 192 -23.88 7.86 -42.68
N TRP A 193 -23.00 7.92 -41.67
CA TRP A 193 -21.55 7.75 -41.79
C TRP A 193 -21.14 6.29 -41.63
N THR A 194 -20.34 5.77 -42.55
CA THR A 194 -19.79 4.40 -42.46
C THR A 194 -18.37 4.45 -41.92
N ASN A 195 -18.05 3.64 -40.91
CA ASN A 195 -16.67 3.53 -40.41
C ASN A 195 -15.80 2.78 -41.42
N GLY A 196 -14.93 3.51 -42.11
CA GLY A 196 -14.00 2.98 -43.11
C GLY A 196 -12.74 2.32 -42.52
N GLY A 197 -12.55 2.37 -41.20
CA GLY A 197 -11.37 1.83 -40.52
C GLY A 197 -10.33 2.89 -40.19
N THR A 198 -9.14 2.44 -39.77
CA THR A 198 -8.04 3.31 -39.35
C THR A 198 -7.38 3.97 -40.55
N ALA A 199 -7.37 5.31 -40.59
CA ALA A 199 -6.71 6.09 -41.63
C ALA A 199 -5.20 6.25 -41.38
N PHE A 200 -4.83 6.53 -40.14
CA PHE A 200 -3.45 6.69 -39.68
C PHE A 200 -3.41 6.66 -38.14
N TYR A 201 -2.22 6.70 -37.56
CA TYR A 201 -1.99 6.68 -36.13
C TYR A 201 -1.33 7.97 -35.67
N VAL A 202 -1.81 8.54 -34.56
CA VAL A 202 -1.35 9.83 -34.01
C VAL A 202 -0.75 9.66 -32.61
N PRO A 203 0.18 10.54 -32.19
CA PRO A 203 0.67 10.56 -30.83
C PRO A 203 -0.45 10.57 -29.79
N GLN A 204 -0.34 9.69 -28.80
CA GLN A 204 -1.22 9.75 -27.64
C GLN A 204 -0.78 10.91 -26.74
N PHE A 205 -1.41 12.07 -26.83
CA PHE A 205 -1.20 13.15 -25.86
C PHE A 205 -2.09 12.89 -24.64
N PRO A 206 -1.55 12.49 -23.46
CA PRO A 206 -2.38 12.25 -22.30
C PRO A 206 -2.92 13.58 -21.78
N ASN A 207 -4.14 13.95 -22.17
CA ASN A 207 -4.87 15.02 -21.52
C ASN A 207 -5.52 14.50 -20.23
N ARG A 208 -4.69 14.09 -19.27
CA ARG A 208 -5.14 13.63 -17.95
C ARG A 208 -4.45 14.45 -16.85
N PRO A 209 -5.19 15.08 -15.92
CA PRO A 209 -4.59 15.93 -14.87
C PRO A 209 -3.67 15.21 -13.88
N LYS A 210 -3.55 13.88 -13.97
CA LYS A 210 -3.00 13.00 -12.91
C LYS A 210 -2.01 11.95 -13.42
N THR A 211 -1.40 12.25 -14.55
CA THR A 211 -0.25 11.56 -15.13
C THR A 211 0.81 12.64 -15.39
N SER A 212 2.09 12.31 -15.37
CA SER A 212 3.08 13.31 -15.75
C SER A 212 2.96 13.58 -17.26
N ALA A 213 2.57 14.81 -17.64
CA ALA A 213 2.58 15.23 -19.05
C ALA A 213 3.98 15.72 -19.49
N TYR A 214 4.86 16.02 -18.52
CA TYR A 214 6.15 16.67 -18.75
C TYR A 214 7.27 16.13 -17.85
N GLU A 215 7.04 15.02 -17.16
CA GLU A 215 8.04 14.41 -16.27
C GLU A 215 8.18 12.93 -16.64
N ILE A 216 9.40 12.43 -16.55
CA ILE A 216 9.67 11.01 -16.76
C ILE A 216 9.14 10.26 -15.55
N GLU A 217 8.31 9.25 -15.79
CA GLU A 217 7.65 8.46 -14.76
C GLU A 217 7.88 6.95 -15.00
N GLY A 218 7.75 6.15 -13.96
CA GLY A 218 7.99 4.72 -14.06
C GLY A 218 7.78 3.93 -12.77
N TYR A 219 8.00 2.62 -12.90
CA TYR A 219 7.90 1.64 -11.83
C TYR A 219 8.90 0.50 -12.03
N SER A 220 9.08 -0.35 -11.01
CA SER A 220 10.02 -1.48 -11.02
C SER A 220 9.33 -2.85 -11.08
N SER A 221 10.08 -3.89 -11.46
CA SER A 221 9.61 -5.29 -11.52
C SER A 221 9.55 -6.01 -10.17
N THR A 222 10.05 -5.39 -9.10
CA THR A 222 9.97 -5.93 -7.72
C THR A 222 10.24 -4.81 -6.71
N THR A 223 9.82 -5.03 -5.46
CA THR A 223 10.07 -4.15 -4.32
C THR A 223 11.36 -4.48 -3.57
N SER A 224 11.93 -5.68 -3.74
CA SER A 224 13.23 -6.07 -3.16
C SER A 224 14.05 -6.99 -4.06
N VAL A 225 15.39 -6.95 -3.89
CA VAL A 225 16.41 -7.70 -4.65
C VAL A 225 17.65 -7.96 -3.79
N ALA A 226 18.29 -9.12 -3.94
CA ALA A 226 19.63 -9.39 -3.39
C ALA A 226 20.75 -8.98 -4.35
N PRO A 227 21.99 -8.82 -3.87
CA PRO A 227 23.15 -8.73 -4.74
C PRO A 227 23.23 -9.94 -5.68
N GLY A 228 23.42 -9.69 -6.97
CA GLY A 228 23.34 -10.68 -8.04
C GLY A 228 21.96 -10.83 -8.69
N ASP A 229 20.88 -10.46 -8.00
CA ASP A 229 19.54 -10.44 -8.58
C ASP A 229 19.41 -9.31 -9.61
N THR A 230 18.35 -9.38 -10.41
CA THR A 230 18.06 -8.39 -11.45
C THR A 230 16.72 -7.71 -11.20
N ILE A 231 16.71 -6.38 -11.27
CA ILE A 231 15.50 -5.55 -11.25
C ILE A 231 15.31 -4.87 -12.62
N LYS A 232 14.08 -4.83 -13.11
CA LYS A 232 13.70 -4.16 -14.36
C LYS A 232 12.93 -2.89 -14.03
N PHE A 233 13.16 -1.83 -14.80
CA PHE A 233 12.44 -0.57 -14.71
C PHE A 233 11.69 -0.30 -16.01
N TYR A 234 10.47 0.17 -15.85
CA TYR A 234 9.53 0.49 -16.92
C TYR A 234 9.29 1.98 -16.87
N LEU A 235 9.86 2.71 -17.81
CA LEU A 235 9.88 4.17 -17.82
C LEU A 235 9.13 4.71 -19.03
N ASN A 236 8.39 5.79 -18.81
CA ASN A 236 7.67 6.56 -19.81
C ASN A 236 8.22 7.99 -19.81
N ASN A 237 8.66 8.46 -20.98
CA ASN A 237 8.82 9.88 -21.21
C ASN A 237 7.64 10.37 -22.07
N PRO A 238 6.72 11.18 -21.51
CA PRO A 238 5.51 11.62 -22.21
C PRO A 238 5.78 12.59 -23.38
N THR A 239 7.03 12.99 -23.62
CA THR A 239 7.38 14.04 -24.61
C THR A 239 8.12 13.54 -25.85
N THR A 240 8.57 12.28 -25.87
CA THR A 240 9.54 11.76 -26.86
C THR A 240 8.91 11.23 -28.14
N PHE A 241 7.77 10.54 -28.05
CA PHE A 241 6.96 10.05 -29.18
C PHE A 241 7.77 9.40 -30.32
N GLY A 242 8.67 8.47 -30.00
CA GLY A 242 9.52 7.78 -30.97
C GLY A 242 10.88 8.43 -31.23
N ILE A 243 11.16 9.58 -30.60
CA ILE A 243 12.49 10.19 -30.52
C ILE A 243 12.98 9.95 -29.10
N SER A 244 13.62 8.82 -28.85
CA SER A 244 14.03 8.48 -27.49
C SER A 244 14.91 9.57 -26.87
N SER A 245 14.55 9.98 -25.66
CA SER A 245 15.38 10.85 -24.83
C SER A 245 16.49 10.04 -24.16
N LEU A 246 17.62 10.68 -23.86
CA LEU A 246 18.71 10.09 -23.07
C LEU A 246 18.87 10.81 -21.72
N PRO A 247 17.84 10.74 -20.84
CA PRO A 247 17.91 11.33 -19.52
C PRO A 247 18.99 10.67 -18.67
N TYR A 248 19.46 11.42 -17.67
CA TYR A 248 20.27 10.87 -16.61
C TYR A 248 19.36 10.16 -15.60
N LEU A 249 19.59 8.87 -15.43
CA LEU A 249 18.96 8.04 -14.42
C LEU A 249 19.96 7.81 -13.30
N VAL A 250 19.58 8.18 -12.08
CA VAL A 250 20.49 8.15 -10.94
C VAL A 250 20.03 7.09 -9.95
N PHE A 251 20.83 6.05 -9.77
CA PHE A 251 20.68 5.14 -8.65
C PHE A 251 21.27 5.79 -7.41
N GLY A 252 20.47 5.87 -6.36
CA GLY A 252 20.90 6.35 -5.06
C GLY A 252 20.48 5.42 -3.93
N LYS A 253 21.07 5.65 -2.77
CA LYS A 253 20.73 4.98 -1.51
C LYS A 253 20.40 6.02 -0.47
N VAL A 254 19.37 5.73 0.31
CA VAL A 254 18.97 6.53 1.47
C VAL A 254 20.02 6.36 2.56
N ILE A 255 20.97 7.28 2.61
CA ILE A 255 22.02 7.37 3.63
C ILE A 255 22.34 8.84 3.91
N PRO A 256 22.78 9.18 5.13
CA PRO A 256 23.19 10.55 5.44
C PRO A 256 24.35 10.98 4.54
N SER A 257 24.17 12.07 3.77
CA SER A 257 25.24 12.70 2.99
C SER A 257 25.27 14.21 3.24
N SER A 258 26.35 14.88 2.85
CA SER A 258 26.43 16.35 2.87
C SER A 258 26.53 16.83 1.42
N PRO A 259 25.57 17.61 0.88
CA PRO A 259 24.50 18.35 1.56
C PRO A 259 23.09 17.73 1.40
N GLY A 260 22.86 16.42 1.64
CA GLY A 260 21.53 15.83 1.40
C GLY A 260 21.20 14.48 2.03
N PRO A 261 19.94 14.02 1.93
CA PRO A 261 19.47 12.76 2.51
C PRO A 261 19.89 11.49 1.74
N ASP A 262 20.66 11.62 0.67
CA ASP A 262 20.97 10.47 -0.18
C ASP A 262 22.39 10.55 -0.74
N THR A 263 22.96 9.40 -1.07
CA THR A 263 24.18 9.32 -1.87
C THR A 263 23.86 8.74 -3.24
N GLU A 264 24.19 9.49 -4.28
CA GLU A 264 24.21 8.98 -5.65
C GLU A 264 25.31 7.92 -5.76
N ILE A 265 24.92 6.71 -6.16
CA ILE A 265 25.83 5.58 -6.29
C ILE A 265 26.29 5.42 -7.73
N GLU A 266 25.35 5.60 -8.66
CA GLU A 266 25.60 5.35 -10.07
C GLU A 266 24.66 6.19 -10.92
N THR A 267 25.22 6.89 -11.90
CA THR A 267 24.47 7.65 -12.89
C THR A 267 24.66 7.00 -14.25
N ILE A 268 23.55 6.71 -14.92
CA ILE A 268 23.56 6.15 -16.27
C ILE A 268 22.68 6.98 -17.20
N GLN A 269 22.87 6.80 -18.49
CA GLN A 269 21.93 7.27 -19.50
C GLN A 269 21.24 6.06 -20.13
N ALA A 270 19.92 6.13 -20.26
CA ALA A 270 19.15 5.11 -20.94
C ALA A 270 18.17 5.77 -21.91
N SER A 271 17.91 5.08 -23.02
CA SER A 271 16.94 5.49 -24.02
C SER A 271 15.52 5.35 -23.46
N VAL A 272 14.86 6.46 -23.14
CA VAL A 272 13.48 6.48 -22.63
C VAL A 272 12.55 7.04 -23.70
N ASP A 273 11.60 6.23 -24.14
CA ASP A 273 10.55 6.59 -25.10
C ASP A 273 9.17 6.70 -24.41
N THR A 274 8.20 7.26 -25.12
CA THR A 274 6.81 7.29 -24.67
C THR A 274 6.23 5.88 -24.66
N GLN A 275 5.45 5.56 -23.66
CA GLN A 275 4.75 4.27 -23.52
C GLN A 275 3.24 4.48 -23.44
N ASN A 276 2.46 3.42 -23.67
CA ASN A 276 1.00 3.50 -23.70
C ASN A 276 0.41 3.73 -22.30
N VAL A 277 0.11 4.97 -21.93
CA VAL A 277 -0.52 5.30 -20.64
C VAL A 277 -2.01 4.90 -20.61
N ASP A 278 -2.69 4.85 -21.76
CA ASP A 278 -4.14 4.61 -21.80
C ASP A 278 -4.47 3.15 -21.53
N SER A 279 -3.64 2.24 -22.02
CA SER A 279 -3.75 0.80 -21.81
C SER A 279 -3.67 0.41 -20.33
N CYS A 280 -3.10 1.27 -19.48
CA CYS A 280 -2.91 0.91 -18.09
C CYS A 280 -4.25 0.73 -17.35
N THR A 281 -4.43 -0.34 -16.60
CA THR A 281 -5.64 -0.55 -15.79
C THR A 281 -5.34 -0.39 -14.31
N LYS A 282 -6.38 -0.22 -13.50
CA LYS A 282 -6.24 -0.18 -12.02
C LYS A 282 -5.74 -1.53 -11.46
N ALA A 283 -6.16 -2.64 -12.08
CA ALA A 283 -5.87 -4.01 -11.67
C ALA A 283 -4.49 -4.50 -12.11
N ASP A 284 -4.12 -4.27 -13.37
CA ASP A 284 -2.89 -4.80 -13.97
C ASP A 284 -1.80 -3.75 -14.11
N GLY A 285 -2.13 -2.46 -13.95
CA GLY A 285 -1.20 -1.37 -14.19
C GLY A 285 -0.91 -1.25 -15.68
N CYS A 286 0.30 -0.87 -16.01
CA CYS A 286 0.80 -0.66 -17.34
C CYS A 286 1.50 -1.93 -17.87
N SER A 287 1.28 -2.24 -19.15
CA SER A 287 2.05 -3.26 -19.88
C SER A 287 3.22 -2.61 -20.64
N TRP A 288 3.94 -1.71 -19.99
CA TRP A 288 5.06 -1.01 -20.63
C TRP A 288 6.20 -1.99 -20.93
N SER A 289 6.94 -1.71 -22.01
CA SER A 289 8.15 -2.46 -22.31
C SER A 289 9.26 -2.09 -21.33
N VAL A 290 10.14 -3.05 -21.02
CA VAL A 290 11.29 -2.81 -20.15
C VAL A 290 12.19 -1.74 -20.76
N THR A 291 12.50 -0.70 -19.99
CA THR A 291 13.41 0.37 -20.41
C THR A 291 14.84 0.10 -19.96
N LEU A 292 14.99 -0.36 -18.72
CA LEU A 292 16.29 -0.60 -18.08
C LEU A 292 16.23 -1.91 -17.30
N THR A 293 17.29 -2.71 -17.42
CA THR A 293 17.51 -3.90 -16.59
C THR A 293 18.79 -3.68 -15.80
N LYS A 294 18.73 -3.81 -14.48
CA LYS A 294 19.85 -3.63 -13.57
C LYS A 294 20.10 -4.91 -12.79
N THR A 295 21.26 -5.54 -13.01
CA THR A 295 21.78 -6.56 -12.10
C THR A 295 22.44 -5.85 -10.91
N ILE A 296 22.06 -6.22 -9.69
CA ILE A 296 22.54 -5.58 -8.47
C ILE A 296 23.99 -6.00 -8.21
N PRO A 297 24.95 -5.06 -8.18
CA PRO A 297 26.34 -5.38 -7.89
C PRO A 297 26.55 -5.97 -6.49
N SER A 298 27.57 -6.81 -6.34
CA SER A 298 27.92 -7.44 -5.04
C SER A 298 28.32 -6.44 -3.95
N ASN A 299 28.76 -5.24 -4.33
CA ASN A 299 29.14 -4.16 -3.40
C ASN A 299 27.95 -3.28 -2.97
N TRP A 300 26.74 -3.51 -3.47
CA TRP A 300 25.54 -2.84 -2.97
C TRP A 300 25.10 -3.51 -1.67
N GLY A 301 25.54 -2.96 -0.54
CA GLY A 301 25.13 -3.44 0.79
C GLY A 301 23.66 -3.14 1.10
N PRO A 302 23.08 -3.77 2.14
CA PRO A 302 21.66 -3.63 2.50
C PRO A 302 21.20 -2.19 2.63
N GLY A 303 19.98 -1.90 2.19
CA GLY A 303 19.43 -0.55 2.28
C GLY A 303 18.14 -0.32 1.50
N LEU A 304 17.55 0.85 1.73
CA LEU A 304 16.53 1.43 0.86
C LEU A 304 17.23 2.21 -0.27
N TYR A 305 17.02 1.75 -1.50
CA TYR A 305 17.58 2.31 -2.72
C TYR A 305 16.46 2.95 -3.55
N TYR A 306 16.84 3.80 -4.49
CA TYR A 306 15.91 4.36 -5.45
C TYR A 306 16.56 4.58 -6.82
N LEU A 307 15.74 4.58 -7.87
CA LEU A 307 16.07 5.15 -9.17
C LEU A 307 15.40 6.53 -9.28
N LYS A 308 16.19 7.59 -9.32
CA LYS A 308 15.74 8.97 -9.54
C LYS A 308 15.72 9.27 -11.02
N LEU A 309 14.57 9.71 -11.51
CA LEU A 309 14.34 10.10 -12.90
C LEU A 309 14.51 11.62 -12.97
N THR A 310 15.57 12.10 -13.62
CA THR A 310 15.82 13.55 -13.76
C THR A 310 15.60 13.97 -15.20
N ASP A 311 14.70 14.94 -15.41
CA ASP A 311 14.52 15.56 -16.72
C ASP A 311 15.76 16.42 -17.06
N PRO A 312 16.44 16.20 -18.19
CA PRO A 312 17.59 17.00 -18.62
C PRO A 312 17.26 18.47 -18.92
N THR A 313 15.99 18.85 -19.04
CA THR A 313 15.53 20.23 -19.22
C THR A 313 15.31 20.98 -17.90
N PHE A 314 15.50 20.31 -16.75
CA PHE A 314 15.41 20.92 -15.42
C PHE A 314 16.51 21.96 -15.20
N ASN A 315 16.13 23.18 -14.81
CA ASN A 315 17.06 24.23 -14.42
C ASN A 315 17.38 24.10 -12.92
N PRO A 316 18.60 23.68 -12.52
CA PRO A 316 18.98 23.51 -11.12
C PRO A 316 19.00 24.82 -10.31
N ASN A 317 18.87 25.98 -10.96
CA ASN A 317 18.86 27.29 -10.32
C ASN A 317 17.44 27.86 -10.09
N SER A 318 16.37 27.10 -10.38
CA SER A 318 15.04 27.46 -9.85
C SER A 318 15.03 27.23 -8.34
N PRO A 319 14.62 28.21 -7.51
CA PRO A 319 14.60 28.04 -6.07
C PRO A 319 13.62 26.91 -5.71
N ILE A 320 14.18 25.79 -5.24
CA ILE A 320 13.45 24.66 -4.68
C ILE A 320 13.02 25.07 -3.28
N THR A 321 11.72 25.24 -3.02
CA THR A 321 11.26 25.77 -1.73
C THR A 321 10.73 24.72 -0.77
N SER A 322 10.28 23.53 -1.20
CA SER A 322 9.84 22.42 -0.32
C SER A 322 9.62 21.08 -1.05
N PRO A 323 9.62 19.93 -0.35
CA PRO A 323 8.95 18.71 -0.83
C PRO A 323 7.48 19.01 -1.15
N GLY A 324 7.03 18.71 -2.38
CA GLY A 324 5.69 19.07 -2.87
C GLY A 324 5.64 20.32 -3.77
N ASP A 325 6.78 20.95 -4.09
CA ASP A 325 6.85 22.00 -5.12
C ASP A 325 6.47 21.42 -6.50
N PRO A 326 5.44 21.95 -7.19
CA PRO A 326 5.05 21.50 -8.54
C PRO A 326 6.14 21.72 -9.61
N ASN A 327 7.22 22.45 -9.31
CA ASN A 327 8.43 22.54 -10.15
C ASN A 327 9.44 21.41 -9.91
N TYR A 328 9.23 20.56 -8.90
CA TYR A 328 10.06 19.39 -8.59
C TYR A 328 9.68 18.21 -9.49
N LYS A 329 10.18 18.21 -10.74
CA LYS A 329 9.90 17.18 -11.75
C LYS A 329 10.83 15.96 -11.64
N THR A 330 10.98 15.38 -10.45
CA THR A 330 11.73 14.12 -10.31
C THR A 330 10.99 13.08 -9.50
N GLN A 331 10.66 11.96 -10.14
CA GLN A 331 10.15 10.77 -9.50
C GLN A 331 11.31 9.92 -8.94
N ARG A 332 11.09 9.31 -7.77
CA ARG A 332 11.95 8.24 -7.23
C ARG A 332 11.19 6.92 -7.21
N ILE A 333 11.76 5.90 -7.85
CA ILE A 333 11.26 4.52 -7.78
C ILE A 333 12.07 3.78 -6.72
N TYR A 334 11.49 3.59 -5.54
CA TYR A 334 12.15 2.93 -4.42
C TYR A 334 12.17 1.40 -4.55
N PHE A 335 13.22 0.77 -4.02
CA PHE A 335 13.33 -0.68 -3.86
C PHE A 335 14.32 -1.01 -2.74
N VAL A 336 14.19 -2.19 -2.14
CA VAL A 336 15.09 -2.67 -1.10
C VAL A 336 16.20 -3.52 -1.71
N VAL A 337 17.45 -3.26 -1.32
CA VAL A 337 18.55 -4.20 -1.47
C VAL A 337 18.70 -4.96 -0.16
N LYS A 338 18.52 -6.28 -0.19
CA LYS A 338 18.61 -7.16 0.99
C LYS A 338 20.05 -7.64 1.24
N PRO A 339 20.38 -8.08 2.46
CA PRO A 339 21.67 -8.70 2.75
C PRO A 339 21.88 -10.01 1.96
N ILE A 340 23.14 -10.34 1.70
CA ILE A 340 23.52 -11.64 1.13
C ILE A 340 23.19 -12.77 2.10
N ALA A 341 23.46 -12.54 3.39
CA ALA A 341 23.10 -13.43 4.49
C ALA A 341 22.26 -12.64 5.51
N PRO A 342 21.03 -13.07 5.83
CA PRO A 342 20.20 -12.40 6.83
C PRO A 342 20.90 -12.23 8.18
N ALA A 343 20.67 -11.09 8.83
CA ALA A 343 21.25 -10.71 10.12
C ALA A 343 22.79 -10.72 10.17
N SER A 344 23.46 -10.58 9.02
CA SER A 344 24.93 -10.55 8.94
C SER A 344 25.51 -9.20 9.36
N LEU A 345 24.76 -8.11 9.23
CA LEU A 345 25.18 -6.76 9.61
C LEU A 345 24.45 -6.24 10.85
N SER A 346 23.23 -6.69 11.10
CA SER A 346 22.40 -6.21 12.20
C SER A 346 21.34 -7.22 12.61
N ASN A 347 21.04 -7.29 13.91
CA ASN A 347 19.90 -8.03 14.43
C ASN A 347 18.58 -7.26 14.29
N ILE A 348 18.62 -6.08 13.67
CA ILE A 348 17.47 -5.18 13.45
C ILE A 348 17.06 -5.25 11.97
N LEU A 349 15.80 -5.64 11.74
CA LEU A 349 15.16 -5.62 10.43
C LEU A 349 14.08 -4.54 10.38
N MET A 350 14.19 -3.60 9.43
CA MET A 350 13.15 -2.62 9.15
C MET A 350 12.30 -3.07 7.95
N ILE A 351 10.98 -3.09 8.12
CA ILE A 351 10.04 -3.46 7.05
C ILE A 351 9.52 -2.19 6.37
N ILE A 352 9.73 -2.07 5.06
CA ILE A 352 9.30 -0.92 4.26
C ILE A 352 7.88 -1.17 3.69
N PRO A 353 6.90 -0.27 3.94
CA PRO A 353 5.49 -0.50 3.62
C PRO A 353 5.13 -0.16 2.17
N PHE A 354 5.67 -0.91 1.22
CA PHE A 354 5.36 -0.72 -0.20
C PHE A 354 3.86 -0.89 -0.51
N SER A 355 3.17 -1.76 0.22
CA SER A 355 1.72 -1.95 0.08
C SER A 355 0.93 -0.72 0.50
N THR A 356 1.28 -0.04 1.60
CA THR A 356 0.67 1.25 1.98
C THR A 356 0.92 2.32 0.91
N TRP A 357 2.17 2.48 0.46
CA TRP A 357 2.49 3.46 -0.58
C TRP A 357 1.70 3.21 -1.87
N GLN A 358 1.51 1.94 -2.21
CA GLN A 358 0.77 1.55 -3.39
C GLN A 358 -0.76 1.68 -3.22
N ALA A 359 -1.27 1.47 -2.02
CA ALA A 359 -2.68 1.63 -1.70
C ALA A 359 -3.13 3.11 -1.83
N TYR A 360 -2.26 4.04 -1.44
CA TYR A 360 -2.44 5.49 -1.59
C TYR A 360 -2.03 6.05 -2.97
N ASN A 361 -1.46 5.22 -3.85
CA ASN A 361 -1.02 5.67 -5.16
C ASN A 361 -2.24 6.15 -5.99
N THR A 362 -2.30 7.46 -6.25
CA THR A 362 -3.38 8.12 -6.98
C THR A 362 -3.12 8.30 -8.48
N TRP A 363 -2.01 7.73 -8.99
CA TRP A 363 -1.63 7.84 -10.40
C TRP A 363 -2.77 7.37 -11.31
N LYS A 364 -3.05 8.15 -12.37
CA LYS A 364 -4.21 8.01 -13.28
C LYS A 364 -5.57 8.26 -12.62
N GLY A 365 -5.60 8.85 -11.43
CA GLY A 365 -6.80 9.33 -10.76
C GLY A 365 -7.58 8.29 -9.98
N THR A 366 -6.97 7.15 -9.67
CA THR A 366 -7.60 6.09 -8.87
C THR A 366 -6.68 5.63 -7.75
N SER A 367 -7.26 5.37 -6.57
CA SER A 367 -6.58 4.90 -5.38
C SER A 367 -7.51 3.96 -4.59
N THR A 368 -6.95 3.12 -3.70
CA THR A 368 -7.78 2.39 -2.73
C THR A 368 -8.32 3.29 -1.62
N TYR A 369 -7.94 4.56 -1.62
CA TYR A 369 -8.50 5.61 -0.80
C TYR A 369 -9.03 6.73 -1.69
N PRO A 370 -10.35 6.99 -1.73
CA PRO A 370 -10.89 8.07 -2.55
C PRO A 370 -10.52 9.43 -1.94
N ASP A 371 -10.33 10.43 -2.81
CA ASP A 371 -10.19 11.83 -2.42
C ASP A 371 -11.00 12.68 -3.40
N PRO A 372 -12.26 12.99 -3.07
CA PRO A 372 -13.12 13.82 -3.91
C PRO A 372 -12.56 15.22 -4.16
N SER A 373 -11.82 15.79 -3.20
CA SER A 373 -11.25 17.15 -3.31
C SER A 373 -10.19 17.21 -4.41
N GLN A 374 -9.47 16.11 -4.60
CA GLN A 374 -8.50 15.93 -5.67
C GLN A 374 -9.09 15.15 -6.87
N ASN A 375 -10.39 14.87 -6.91
CA ASN A 375 -11.10 14.07 -7.93
C ASN A 375 -10.59 12.61 -8.05
N ILE A 376 -9.99 12.05 -7.00
CA ILE A 376 -9.44 10.67 -6.98
C ILE A 376 -10.59 9.69 -6.74
N ALA A 377 -10.82 8.82 -7.71
CA ALA A 377 -11.85 7.79 -7.61
C ALA A 377 -11.35 6.58 -6.80
N PHE A 378 -12.26 5.96 -6.05
CA PHE A 378 -11.96 4.71 -5.37
C PHE A 378 -11.79 3.55 -6.37
N SER A 379 -10.83 2.68 -6.12
CA SER A 379 -10.65 1.39 -6.75
C SER A 379 -10.33 0.34 -5.69
N PRO A 380 -11.01 -0.82 -5.67
CA PRO A 380 -10.63 -1.91 -4.77
C PRO A 380 -9.32 -2.59 -5.19
N GLU A 381 -8.72 -2.20 -6.31
CA GLU A 381 -7.51 -2.78 -6.88
C GLU A 381 -6.47 -1.70 -7.17
N ALA A 382 -5.21 -1.99 -6.86
CA ALA A 382 -4.07 -1.15 -7.18
C ALA A 382 -2.87 -2.00 -7.64
N SER A 383 -2.39 -1.77 -8.86
CA SER A 383 -1.24 -2.51 -9.42
C SER A 383 0.11 -1.87 -9.14
N PHE A 384 1.08 -2.63 -8.64
CA PHE A 384 2.48 -2.22 -8.57
C PHE A 384 3.11 -1.96 -9.95
N ASN A 385 2.50 -2.42 -11.05
CA ASN A 385 2.95 -2.15 -12.42
C ASN A 385 2.55 -0.75 -12.92
N ARG A 386 2.50 0.27 -12.06
CA ARG A 386 2.17 1.64 -12.47
C ARG A 386 3.05 2.64 -11.74
N PRO A 387 3.28 3.84 -12.31
CA PRO A 387 4.12 4.84 -11.66
C PRO A 387 3.70 5.14 -10.22
N THR A 388 4.68 5.21 -9.33
CA THR A 388 4.51 5.49 -7.90
C THR A 388 4.56 6.98 -7.63
N ILE A 389 3.63 7.50 -6.85
CA ILE A 389 3.57 8.92 -6.46
C ILE A 389 3.54 9.13 -4.94
N GLY A 390 3.80 8.07 -4.16
CA GLY A 390 3.75 8.14 -2.69
C GLY A 390 4.90 8.96 -2.11
N ASP A 391 4.66 9.57 -0.95
CA ASP A 391 5.66 10.31 -0.18
C ASP A 391 6.23 9.43 0.95
N PRO A 392 7.46 8.89 0.81
CA PRO A 392 8.10 8.10 1.85
C PRO A 392 8.80 8.96 2.91
N GLY A 393 8.61 10.29 2.91
CA GLY A 393 9.37 11.27 3.70
C GLY A 393 9.54 10.89 5.17
N ARG A 394 8.46 10.48 5.85
CA ARG A 394 8.52 10.04 7.26
C ARG A 394 9.42 8.82 7.48
N HIS A 395 9.35 7.83 6.59
CA HIS A 395 10.16 6.61 6.68
C HIS A 395 11.63 6.93 6.39
N VAL A 396 11.89 7.71 5.33
CA VAL A 396 13.22 8.17 4.95
C VAL A 396 13.86 8.98 6.09
N SER A 397 13.12 9.91 6.68
CA SER A 397 13.58 10.71 7.81
C SER A 397 13.98 9.86 9.02
N PHE A 398 13.14 8.89 9.40
CA PHE A 398 13.43 7.99 10.50
C PHE A 398 14.70 7.17 10.23
N ILE A 399 14.81 6.58 9.03
CA ILE A 399 15.98 5.80 8.59
C ILE A 399 17.24 6.65 8.70
N LEU A 400 17.22 7.86 8.14
CA LEU A 400 18.39 8.73 8.14
C LEU A 400 18.81 9.14 9.55
N SER A 401 17.85 9.36 10.44
CA SER A 401 18.14 9.66 11.84
C SER A 401 18.81 8.49 12.56
N MET A 402 18.34 7.25 12.33
CA MET A 402 18.99 6.04 12.85
C MET A 402 20.41 5.87 12.32
N LEU A 403 20.61 6.04 11.02
CA LEU A 403 21.93 5.92 10.40
C LEU A 403 22.91 6.99 10.92
N ARG A 404 22.46 8.24 11.11
CA ARG A 404 23.29 9.30 11.73
C ARG A 404 23.63 8.99 13.18
N LYS A 405 22.72 8.36 13.92
CA LYS A 405 22.96 7.91 15.29
C LYS A 405 23.97 6.75 15.37
N GLY A 406 24.30 6.13 14.24
CA GLY A 406 25.29 5.07 14.12
C GLY A 406 24.71 3.65 14.15
N TYR A 407 23.38 3.49 14.00
CA TYR A 407 22.79 2.17 13.88
C TYR A 407 23.04 1.57 12.49
N THR A 408 23.37 0.28 12.48
CA THR A 408 23.34 -0.55 11.27
C THR A 408 21.97 -1.19 11.14
N LEU A 409 21.39 -1.15 9.94
CA LEU A 409 20.05 -1.65 9.65
C LEU A 409 20.08 -2.61 8.46
N GLU A 410 19.30 -3.67 8.55
CA GLU A 410 18.88 -4.46 7.39
C GLU A 410 17.42 -4.16 7.07
N PHE A 411 17.04 -4.40 5.82
CA PHE A 411 15.75 -3.97 5.28
C PHE A 411 15.08 -5.12 4.53
N ALA A 412 13.76 -5.16 4.61
CA ALA A 412 12.92 -5.98 3.73
C ALA A 412 11.71 -5.18 3.27
N SER A 413 11.14 -5.54 2.13
CA SER A 413 9.82 -5.02 1.74
C SER A 413 8.72 -5.81 2.46
N ASP A 414 7.58 -5.18 2.73
CA ASP A 414 6.40 -5.90 3.23
C ASP A 414 5.92 -7.01 2.28
N VAL A 415 6.13 -6.88 0.96
CA VAL A 415 5.88 -7.96 -0.02
C VAL A 415 6.77 -9.18 0.24
N GLU A 416 7.99 -9.00 0.75
CA GLU A 416 8.85 -10.11 1.17
C GLU A 416 8.35 -10.72 2.49
N LEU A 417 7.87 -9.89 3.42
CA LEU A 417 7.18 -10.36 4.63
C LEU A 417 5.91 -11.17 4.30
N HIS A 418 5.23 -10.87 3.19
CA HIS A 418 4.09 -11.67 2.71
C HIS A 418 4.51 -13.05 2.18
N THR A 419 5.64 -13.13 1.48
CA THR A 419 6.01 -14.31 0.70
C THR A 419 6.95 -15.26 1.42
N ASN A 420 7.72 -14.79 2.40
CA ASN A 420 8.71 -15.57 3.11
C ASN A 420 8.36 -15.74 4.60
N PRO A 421 7.82 -16.91 5.01
CA PRO A 421 7.44 -17.16 6.41
C PRO A 421 8.63 -17.18 7.37
N ASN A 422 9.85 -17.42 6.88
CA ASN A 422 11.06 -17.51 7.69
C ASN A 422 11.91 -16.22 7.61
N LEU A 423 11.38 -15.14 7.02
CA LEU A 423 12.11 -13.88 6.84
C LEU A 423 12.65 -13.32 8.18
N LEU A 424 11.86 -13.48 9.25
CA LEU A 424 12.08 -12.81 10.51
C LEU A 424 12.98 -13.60 11.49
N ASP A 425 13.10 -14.92 11.30
CA ASP A 425 13.79 -15.84 12.21
C ASP A 425 15.23 -15.42 12.60
N PRO A 426 16.05 -14.87 11.68
CA PRO A 426 17.43 -14.50 11.99
C PRO A 426 17.54 -13.23 12.85
N TYR A 427 16.47 -12.44 12.94
CA TYR A 427 16.49 -11.12 13.58
C TYR A 427 16.00 -11.18 15.03
N GLN A 428 16.45 -10.23 15.85
CA GLN A 428 15.98 -10.10 17.22
C GLN A 428 14.99 -8.94 17.38
N LEU A 429 15.08 -7.92 16.53
CA LEU A 429 14.16 -6.79 16.50
C LEU A 429 13.64 -6.56 15.08
N VAL A 430 12.31 -6.53 14.93
CA VAL A 430 11.60 -6.10 13.72
C VAL A 430 10.98 -4.73 13.98
N MET A 431 11.13 -3.80 13.03
CA MET A 431 10.67 -2.42 13.19
C MET A 431 9.68 -2.02 12.11
N PHE A 432 8.57 -1.42 12.56
CA PHE A 432 7.65 -0.61 11.75
C PHE A 432 7.84 0.86 12.14
N VAL A 433 7.85 1.74 11.15
CA VAL A 433 8.03 3.19 11.33
C VAL A 433 7.04 3.90 10.43
N GLY A 434 6.47 5.02 10.89
CA GLY A 434 5.50 5.75 10.07
C GLY A 434 4.18 4.99 9.95
N GLN A 435 3.77 4.63 8.73
CA GLN A 435 2.43 4.11 8.46
C GLN A 435 2.46 2.76 7.73
N ASN A 436 2.27 1.69 8.49
CA ASN A 436 2.09 0.33 8.00
C ASN A 436 0.60 -0.05 8.05
N GLU A 437 -0.25 0.63 7.30
CA GLU A 437 -1.71 0.51 7.38
C GLU A 437 -2.29 -0.72 6.66
N TYR A 438 -1.72 -1.07 5.50
CA TYR A 438 -2.24 -2.13 4.64
C TYR A 438 -1.42 -3.40 4.85
N ILE A 439 -1.94 -4.35 5.62
CA ILE A 439 -1.20 -5.59 5.93
C ILE A 439 -2.02 -6.80 5.49
N SER A 440 -1.37 -7.78 4.87
CA SER A 440 -2.01 -9.03 4.48
C SER A 440 -2.01 -10.05 5.62
N LYS A 441 -2.92 -11.04 5.56
CA LYS A 441 -2.97 -12.12 6.56
C LYS A 441 -1.65 -12.87 6.72
N PRO A 442 -0.94 -13.29 5.65
CA PRO A 442 0.37 -13.94 5.82
C PRO A 442 1.39 -13.05 6.51
N MET A 443 1.43 -11.74 6.20
CA MET A 443 2.35 -10.82 6.86
C MET A 443 2.10 -10.75 8.38
N ARG A 444 0.84 -10.61 8.81
CA ARG A 444 0.49 -10.59 10.25
C ARG A 444 0.77 -11.91 10.94
N GLN A 445 0.45 -13.03 10.31
CA GLN A 445 0.75 -14.35 10.86
C GLN A 445 2.25 -14.54 11.06
N ASN A 446 3.09 -14.13 10.10
CA ASN A 446 4.54 -14.21 10.23
C ASN A 446 5.05 -13.36 11.41
N LEU A 447 4.48 -12.17 11.65
CA LEU A 447 4.82 -11.34 12.81
C LEU A 447 4.40 -12.01 14.12
N ASP A 448 3.18 -12.56 14.20
CA ASP A 448 2.71 -13.26 15.38
C ASP A 448 3.57 -14.48 15.71
N PHE A 449 3.91 -15.30 14.70
CA PHE A 449 4.81 -16.44 14.88
C PHE A 449 6.20 -16.00 15.32
N TYR A 450 6.73 -14.92 14.75
CA TYR A 450 8.02 -14.36 15.13
C TYR A 450 8.04 -13.90 16.60
N VAL A 451 7.01 -13.16 17.04
CA VAL A 451 6.88 -12.71 18.43
C VAL A 451 6.71 -13.92 19.36
N GLN A 452 5.85 -14.87 19.01
CA GLN A 452 5.65 -16.11 19.79
C GLN A 452 6.92 -16.97 19.90
N ASN A 453 7.89 -16.81 18.99
CA ASN A 453 9.20 -17.46 19.04
C ASN A 453 10.28 -16.60 19.74
N GLY A 454 9.88 -15.56 20.47
CA GLY A 454 10.77 -14.72 21.28
C GLY A 454 11.40 -13.55 20.53
N GLY A 455 11.01 -13.30 19.28
CA GLY A 455 11.38 -12.11 18.52
C GLY A 455 10.75 -10.84 19.11
N ASN A 456 11.45 -9.71 19.05
CA ASN A 456 10.90 -8.44 19.54
C ASN A 456 10.43 -7.56 18.37
N MET A 457 9.40 -6.76 18.62
CA MET A 457 8.88 -5.79 17.66
C MET A 457 8.83 -4.40 18.28
N ALA A 458 9.17 -3.38 17.49
CA ALA A 458 8.94 -1.98 17.83
C ALA A 458 8.16 -1.30 16.71
N VAL A 459 7.00 -0.74 17.07
CA VAL A 459 6.14 0.05 16.19
C VAL A 459 6.29 1.51 16.58
N PHE A 460 7.04 2.27 15.79
CA PHE A 460 7.07 3.74 15.85
C PHE A 460 6.13 4.30 14.78
N GLY A 461 4.88 3.84 14.86
CA GLY A 461 3.84 4.01 13.86
C GLY A 461 2.46 4.25 14.48
N GLY A 462 1.52 4.64 13.62
CA GLY A 462 0.11 4.87 13.94
C GLY A 462 -0.74 4.55 12.71
N ASN A 463 -2.04 4.33 12.91
CA ASN A 463 -2.89 3.70 11.90
C ASN A 463 -2.29 2.34 11.44
N THR A 464 -1.79 1.59 12.42
CA THR A 464 -1.03 0.37 12.16
C THR A 464 -1.99 -0.76 11.84
N SER A 465 -1.80 -1.40 10.68
CA SER A 465 -2.56 -2.57 10.27
C SER A 465 -4.06 -2.36 10.33
N TRP A 466 -4.57 -1.26 9.78
CA TRP A 466 -6.00 -0.98 9.78
C TRP A 466 -6.77 -1.81 8.76
N PHE A 467 -6.19 -2.02 7.57
CA PHE A 467 -6.85 -2.77 6.49
C PHE A 467 -6.19 -4.14 6.26
N GLN A 468 -7.00 -5.19 6.22
CA GLN A 468 -6.60 -6.46 5.62
C GLN A 468 -6.56 -6.29 4.10
N ILE A 469 -5.41 -6.62 3.49
CA ILE A 469 -5.23 -6.67 2.03
C ILE A 469 -4.96 -8.09 1.53
N ARG A 470 -5.13 -8.28 0.22
CA ARG A 470 -4.54 -9.40 -0.52
C ARG A 470 -3.53 -8.90 -1.53
N LEU A 471 -2.46 -9.67 -1.71
CA LEU A 471 -1.51 -9.52 -2.81
C LEU A 471 -1.74 -10.67 -3.78
N GLU A 472 -1.99 -10.35 -5.04
CA GLU A 472 -2.34 -11.29 -6.09
C GLU A 472 -1.41 -11.10 -7.30
N SER A 473 -1.37 -12.09 -8.17
CA SER A 473 -0.63 -11.98 -9.43
C SER A 473 -1.28 -10.96 -10.37
N ASP A 474 -0.47 -10.35 -11.23
CA ASP A 474 -1.00 -9.64 -12.41
C ASP A 474 -1.52 -10.64 -13.46
N SER A 475 -2.17 -10.12 -14.50
CA SER A 475 -2.69 -10.90 -15.64
C SER A 475 -1.64 -11.68 -16.44
N LEU A 476 -0.35 -11.37 -16.28
CA LEU A 476 0.76 -12.10 -16.88
C LEU A 476 1.30 -13.22 -15.96
N GLY A 477 0.74 -13.36 -14.76
CA GLY A 477 1.12 -14.37 -13.78
C GLY A 477 2.29 -13.97 -12.87
N ASN A 478 2.77 -12.73 -12.93
CA ASN A 478 3.81 -12.27 -12.01
C ASN A 478 3.20 -12.10 -10.60
N PRO A 479 3.73 -12.76 -9.57
CA PRO A 479 3.13 -12.79 -8.24
C PRO A 479 3.21 -11.43 -7.54
N ASN A 480 2.22 -11.16 -6.67
CA ASN A 480 2.17 -10.01 -5.76
C ASN A 480 2.23 -8.64 -6.44
N ARG A 481 1.76 -8.55 -7.69
CA ARG A 481 1.74 -7.30 -8.47
C ARG A 481 0.43 -6.55 -8.35
N ARG A 482 -0.62 -7.16 -7.80
CA ARG A 482 -1.93 -6.55 -7.59
C ARG A 482 -2.30 -6.53 -6.12
N LEU A 483 -2.52 -5.34 -5.56
CA LEU A 483 -3.07 -5.14 -4.23
C LEU A 483 -4.60 -5.05 -4.32
N ILE A 484 -5.30 -5.85 -3.50
CA ILE A 484 -6.76 -5.85 -3.38
C ILE A 484 -7.17 -5.33 -2.00
N CYS A 485 -8.10 -4.38 -1.97
CA CYS A 485 -8.69 -3.80 -0.76
C CYS A 485 -10.09 -3.26 -1.04
N TYR A 486 -11.12 -4.07 -0.76
CA TYR A 486 -12.51 -3.63 -0.79
C TYR A 486 -12.81 -2.73 0.42
N LYS A 487 -13.55 -1.66 0.17
CA LYS A 487 -14.02 -0.70 1.18
C LYS A 487 -15.44 -0.30 0.87
N THR A 488 -16.19 0.05 1.91
CA THR A 488 -17.54 0.59 1.73
C THR A 488 -17.45 2.02 1.23
N THR A 489 -18.07 2.26 0.08
CA THR A 489 -18.26 3.55 -0.58
C THR A 489 -19.73 3.67 -0.99
N THR A 490 -20.10 4.76 -1.67
CA THR A 490 -21.47 4.92 -2.21
C THR A 490 -21.84 3.90 -3.29
N SER A 491 -20.86 3.24 -3.92
CA SER A 491 -21.08 2.36 -5.10
C SER A 491 -20.51 0.96 -4.96
N LEU A 492 -19.78 0.68 -3.88
CA LEU A 492 -19.20 -0.62 -3.57
C LEU A 492 -19.24 -0.86 -2.07
N THR A 493 -19.47 -2.08 -1.64
CA THR A 493 -19.39 -2.50 -0.23
C THR A 493 -18.29 -3.54 -0.04
N THR A 494 -17.87 -3.75 1.20
CA THR A 494 -16.95 -4.86 1.54
C THR A 494 -17.57 -6.23 1.24
N THR A 495 -18.89 -6.34 1.20
CA THR A 495 -19.59 -7.59 0.86
C THR A 495 -19.52 -7.95 -0.62
N ASP A 496 -19.09 -7.02 -1.48
CA ASP A 496 -18.83 -7.28 -2.89
C ASP A 496 -17.52 -8.03 -3.13
N ASP A 497 -16.65 -8.11 -2.13
CA ASP A 497 -15.45 -8.93 -2.17
C ASP A 497 -15.82 -10.41 -2.43
N PRO A 498 -15.29 -11.04 -3.49
CA PRO A 498 -15.52 -12.46 -3.76
C PRO A 498 -15.20 -13.37 -2.56
N LYS A 499 -14.22 -13.01 -1.74
CA LYS A 499 -13.86 -13.79 -0.54
C LYS A 499 -14.95 -13.73 0.54
N TYR A 500 -15.68 -12.61 0.66
CA TYR A 500 -16.80 -12.49 1.61
C TYR A 500 -17.91 -13.51 1.34
N LYS A 501 -18.13 -13.81 0.06
CA LYS A 501 -19.19 -14.70 -0.43
C LYS A 501 -18.82 -16.19 -0.36
N SER A 502 -17.58 -16.53 0.03
CA SER A 502 -17.14 -17.92 0.13
C SER A 502 -17.82 -18.66 1.29
N THR A 503 -18.18 -19.93 1.06
CA THR A 503 -18.61 -20.86 2.13
C THR A 503 -17.45 -21.52 2.84
N ASP A 504 -16.25 -21.50 2.26
CA ASP A 504 -15.02 -21.94 2.92
C ASP A 504 -14.56 -20.84 3.91
N LEU A 505 -14.47 -21.20 5.19
CA LEU A 505 -14.10 -20.27 6.26
C LEU A 505 -12.67 -19.75 6.12
N ALA A 506 -11.73 -20.54 5.58
CA ALA A 506 -10.36 -20.12 5.35
C ALA A 506 -10.29 -19.04 4.26
N GLU A 507 -11.05 -19.23 3.18
CA GLU A 507 -11.20 -18.25 2.10
C GLU A 507 -11.95 -17.00 2.58
N LYS A 508 -13.01 -17.16 3.36
CA LYS A 508 -13.78 -16.04 3.92
C LYS A 508 -12.94 -15.19 4.88
N ALA A 509 -12.01 -15.81 5.61
CA ALA A 509 -11.06 -15.09 6.44
C ALA A 509 -10.02 -14.27 5.65
N LEU A 510 -10.01 -14.33 4.31
CA LEU A 510 -9.21 -13.46 3.43
C LEU A 510 -9.98 -12.24 2.90
N THR A 511 -11.21 -12.01 3.37
CA THR A 511 -12.01 -10.84 2.97
C THR A 511 -11.29 -9.54 3.35
N THR A 512 -11.14 -8.63 2.40
CA THR A 512 -10.48 -7.35 2.63
C THR A 512 -11.47 -6.33 3.21
N PHE A 513 -11.24 -5.92 4.44
CA PHE A 513 -11.85 -4.80 5.15
C PHE A 513 -11.00 -4.52 6.42
N ASN A 514 -11.51 -3.75 7.37
CA ASN A 514 -10.79 -3.49 8.62
C ASN A 514 -10.56 -4.71 9.54
N TRP A 515 -9.37 -4.85 10.10
CA TRP A 515 -8.98 -6.03 10.87
C TRP A 515 -9.87 -6.36 12.08
N PHE A 516 -10.44 -5.34 12.73
CA PHE A 516 -11.32 -5.50 13.90
C PHE A 516 -12.65 -6.19 13.63
N GLN A 517 -13.06 -6.35 12.37
CA GLN A 517 -14.40 -6.87 12.08
C GLN A 517 -14.57 -8.32 12.54
N PRO A 518 -15.73 -8.68 13.13
CA PRO A 518 -15.97 -10.02 13.67
C PRO A 518 -15.75 -11.18 12.69
N THR A 519 -15.96 -10.94 11.39
CA THR A 519 -15.81 -11.97 10.34
C THR A 519 -14.37 -12.51 10.24
N LEU A 520 -13.34 -11.73 10.59
CA LEU A 520 -11.95 -12.21 10.61
C LEU A 520 -11.56 -12.86 11.93
N ASN A 521 -12.25 -12.48 13.03
CA ASN A 521 -11.92 -12.88 14.39
C ASN A 521 -10.43 -12.73 14.73
N TYR A 522 -9.79 -11.70 14.19
CA TYR A 522 -8.35 -11.49 14.29
C TYR A 522 -8.04 -9.98 14.30
N PRO A 523 -8.51 -9.23 15.32
CA PRO A 523 -8.25 -7.80 15.43
C PRO A 523 -6.74 -7.52 15.52
N GLU A 524 -6.32 -6.39 15.01
CA GLU A 524 -4.93 -5.91 14.96
C GLU A 524 -4.31 -5.76 16.37
N ASN A 525 -5.12 -5.50 17.40
CA ASN A 525 -4.68 -5.46 18.79
C ASN A 525 -3.95 -6.75 19.23
N GLN A 526 -4.28 -7.91 18.66
CA GLN A 526 -3.62 -9.17 19.01
C GLN A 526 -2.16 -9.23 18.57
N THR A 527 -1.82 -8.52 17.48
CA THR A 527 -0.44 -8.47 16.95
C THR A 527 0.31 -7.27 17.52
N PHE A 528 -0.33 -6.09 17.54
CA PHE A 528 0.35 -4.82 17.81
C PHE A 528 0.01 -4.22 19.19
N GLY A 529 -0.87 -4.85 19.96
CA GLY A 529 -1.36 -4.36 21.26
C GLY A 529 -2.40 -3.24 21.15
N LEU A 530 -2.37 -2.48 20.05
CA LEU A 530 -3.20 -1.30 19.80
C LEU A 530 -3.89 -1.40 18.43
N SER A 531 -4.91 -0.56 18.21
CA SER A 531 -5.69 -0.41 16.99
C SER A 531 -6.02 1.05 16.69
N TYR A 532 -6.08 1.39 15.41
CA TYR A 532 -6.55 2.69 14.93
C TYR A 532 -7.98 3.02 15.38
N ARG A 533 -8.84 2.01 15.57
CA ARG A 533 -10.27 2.16 15.89
C ARG A 533 -10.53 3.17 17.00
N ASN A 534 -9.66 3.16 18.02
CA ASN A 534 -9.77 3.97 19.22
C ASN A 534 -8.62 5.00 19.35
N GLY A 535 -7.67 5.01 18.41
CA GLY A 535 -6.46 5.83 18.47
C GLY A 535 -6.52 7.16 17.73
N THR A 536 -7.65 7.47 17.11
CA THR A 536 -7.80 8.69 16.32
C THR A 536 -7.79 9.94 17.22
N ILE A 537 -6.76 10.78 17.06
CA ILE A 537 -6.60 12.08 17.74
C ILE A 537 -7.25 13.26 16.97
N PHE A 538 -7.91 12.98 15.83
CA PHE A 538 -8.69 13.93 15.03
C PHE A 538 -10.05 13.34 14.59
N GLY A 539 -11.15 13.83 15.16
CA GLY A 539 -12.48 13.43 14.69
C GLY A 539 -12.71 13.81 13.23
N ASN A 540 -13.44 12.96 12.49
CA ASN A 540 -13.77 13.11 11.06
C ASN A 540 -14.60 14.36 10.68
N ASN A 541 -14.77 15.34 11.56
CA ASN A 541 -15.47 16.58 11.28
C ASN A 541 -14.52 17.78 11.37
N THR A 542 -14.41 18.46 10.23
CA THR A 542 -13.58 19.62 9.90
C THR A 542 -13.53 20.76 10.93
N LYS A 543 -12.34 21.41 10.99
CA LYS A 543 -11.98 22.77 11.47
C LYS A 543 -11.31 22.87 12.86
N SER A 544 -9.98 23.11 12.85
CA SER A 544 -9.00 23.34 13.94
C SER A 544 -9.35 24.46 14.96
N PRO A 545 -8.58 24.70 16.06
CA PRO A 545 -7.59 23.90 16.81
C PRO A 545 -8.09 23.56 18.25
N GLY A 546 -7.51 22.64 19.03
CA GLY A 546 -6.15 22.11 18.96
C GLY A 546 -6.08 20.59 19.08
N ALA A 547 -5.15 20.04 18.31
CA ALA A 547 -4.71 18.66 18.44
C ALA A 547 -4.17 18.42 19.85
N ALA A 548 -4.35 17.22 20.37
CA ALA A 548 -3.47 16.73 21.42
C ALA A 548 -2.05 16.70 20.84
N THR A 549 -1.09 17.32 21.53
CA THR A 549 0.29 17.49 21.05
C THR A 549 1.32 16.83 21.95
N ASP A 550 0.88 16.33 23.10
CA ASP A 550 1.69 15.75 24.15
C ASP A 550 1.05 14.51 24.79
N PHE A 551 1.88 13.53 25.11
CA PHE A 551 1.52 12.37 25.90
C PHE A 551 1.68 12.69 27.39
N GLU A 552 0.76 12.22 28.21
CA GLU A 552 0.91 12.17 29.66
C GLU A 552 1.48 10.81 30.09
N VAL A 553 2.58 10.81 30.82
CA VAL A 553 3.24 9.59 31.35
C VAL A 553 2.34 8.94 32.39
N LYS A 554 2.17 7.62 32.31
CA LYS A 554 1.34 6.83 33.24
C LYS A 554 2.15 5.90 34.14
N GLN A 555 3.39 5.58 33.75
CA GLN A 555 4.31 4.69 34.49
C GLN A 555 5.77 5.13 34.28
N ALA A 556 6.21 6.16 34.99
CA ALA A 556 7.51 6.81 34.80
C ALA A 556 8.71 5.97 35.27
N ASP A 557 8.49 4.99 36.15
CA ASP A 557 9.49 4.04 36.64
C ASP A 557 9.84 2.94 35.61
N HIS A 558 9.10 2.86 34.52
CA HIS A 558 9.32 1.87 33.47
C HIS A 558 10.63 2.14 32.68
N TRP A 559 11.34 1.07 32.28
CA TRP A 559 12.66 1.15 31.64
C TRP A 559 12.70 1.97 30.35
N VAL A 560 11.56 2.10 29.66
CA VAL A 560 11.40 2.97 28.49
C VAL A 560 11.77 4.42 28.81
N PHE A 561 11.47 4.88 30.03
CA PHE A 561 11.75 6.24 30.50
C PHE A 561 13.09 6.39 31.24
N SER A 562 13.91 5.33 31.29
CA SER A 562 15.20 5.33 31.98
C SER A 562 16.11 6.45 31.48
N GLY A 563 16.71 7.19 32.43
CA GLY A 563 17.64 8.29 32.16
C GLY A 563 16.99 9.64 31.83
N MET A 564 15.66 9.76 31.87
CA MET A 564 14.94 11.01 31.57
C MET A 564 14.41 11.76 32.81
N ASN A 565 14.47 11.17 34.00
CA ASN A 565 13.94 11.73 35.26
C ASN A 565 12.47 12.18 35.18
N LEU A 566 11.65 11.50 34.36
CA LEU A 566 10.23 11.77 34.26
C LEU A 566 9.50 11.36 35.54
N GLN A 567 8.39 12.04 35.82
CA GLN A 567 7.45 11.67 36.88
C GLN A 567 6.15 11.16 36.28
N ASP A 568 5.40 10.36 37.05
CA ASP A 568 4.03 10.02 36.68
C ASP A 568 3.25 11.32 36.42
N PHE A 569 2.45 11.31 35.36
CA PHE A 569 1.61 12.41 34.88
C PHE A 569 2.35 13.61 34.31
N GLN A 570 3.69 13.56 34.21
CA GLN A 570 4.44 14.53 33.41
C GLN A 570 4.11 14.37 31.93
N ARG A 571 4.07 15.48 31.19
CA ARG A 571 3.82 15.47 29.74
C ARG A 571 5.10 15.55 28.92
N PHE A 572 5.11 14.90 27.76
CA PHE A 572 6.18 14.99 26.76
C PHE A 572 5.61 15.01 25.34
N GLY A 573 6.42 15.50 24.40
CA GLY A 573 6.03 15.63 22.99
C GLY A 573 6.05 17.06 22.49
N ILE A 574 6.15 18.06 23.36
CA ILE A 574 6.40 19.45 22.95
C ILE A 574 7.91 19.70 22.86
N PHE A 575 8.33 20.34 21.77
CA PHE A 575 9.72 20.71 21.53
C PHE A 575 9.93 22.19 21.83
N TYR A 576 10.94 22.50 22.65
CA TYR A 576 11.23 23.85 23.12
C TYR A 576 12.59 24.35 22.62
N ARG A 577 12.73 25.66 22.42
CA ARG A 577 13.99 26.37 22.18
C ARG A 577 14.00 27.65 23.01
N ASN A 578 15.04 27.85 23.83
CA ASN A 578 15.18 29.04 24.70
C ASN A 578 13.91 29.34 25.52
N GLY A 579 13.21 28.30 25.98
CA GLY A 579 11.96 28.41 26.74
C GLY A 579 10.69 28.65 25.90
N GLN A 580 10.78 28.74 24.57
CA GLN A 580 9.63 28.88 23.67
C GLN A 580 9.31 27.57 22.96
N ILE A 581 8.03 27.28 22.76
CA ILE A 581 7.59 26.13 21.95
C ILE A 581 7.98 26.41 20.49
N VAL A 582 8.75 25.51 19.90
CA VAL A 582 9.11 25.57 18.47
C VAL A 582 8.29 24.62 17.65
N ASP A 583 7.88 23.49 18.22
CA ASP A 583 7.11 22.45 17.54
C ASP A 583 6.60 21.41 18.55
N SER A 584 5.96 20.36 18.08
CA SER A 584 5.49 19.21 18.87
C SER A 584 5.56 17.92 18.08
N LEU A 585 5.32 16.78 18.73
CA LEU A 585 5.37 15.46 18.14
C LEU A 585 4.30 15.29 17.05
N THR A 586 3.15 15.94 17.17
CA THR A 586 2.05 15.88 16.20
C THR A 586 1.65 17.28 15.70
N VAL A 587 1.71 17.55 14.39
CA VAL A 587 1.31 18.85 13.79
C VAL A 587 0.10 18.72 12.88
N GLY A 588 -1.09 18.57 13.46
CA GLY A 588 -2.34 18.48 12.70
C GLY A 588 -2.49 17.19 11.89
N GLY A 589 -3.64 16.52 11.99
CA GLY A 589 -3.93 15.31 11.20
C GLY A 589 -3.17 14.04 11.59
N GLY A 590 -2.44 14.00 12.71
CA GLY A 590 -1.78 12.80 13.24
C GLY A 590 -2.75 11.62 13.42
N GLU A 591 -2.37 10.43 12.98
CA GLU A 591 -3.14 9.21 13.23
C GLU A 591 -2.47 8.42 14.33
N GLY A 592 -3.28 7.81 15.19
CA GLY A 592 -2.82 7.05 16.32
C GLY A 592 -3.55 5.74 16.50
N ASP A 593 -2.98 4.93 17.39
CA ASP A 593 -3.50 3.62 17.79
C ASP A 593 -3.75 3.61 19.31
N SER A 594 -4.77 2.87 19.74
CA SER A 594 -5.19 2.74 21.13
C SER A 594 -5.81 1.39 21.45
N LEU A 595 -6.27 1.23 22.68
CA LEU A 595 -7.00 0.06 23.15
C LEU A 595 -8.11 0.49 24.14
N TYR A 596 -9.04 -0.40 24.43
CA TYR A 596 -10.00 -0.17 25.53
C TYR A 596 -9.33 -0.35 26.90
N PHE A 597 -9.30 0.72 27.68
CA PHE A 597 -8.71 0.76 29.01
C PHE A 597 -9.69 1.24 30.10
N ARG A 598 -9.27 1.11 31.35
CA ARG A 598 -9.94 1.58 32.58
C ARG A 598 -8.94 2.25 33.52
N CYS A 599 -9.42 3.11 34.43
CA CYS A 599 -8.56 3.84 35.36
C CYS A 599 -8.43 3.21 36.77
N GLY A 600 -9.30 2.25 37.11
CA GLY A 600 -9.22 1.50 38.36
C GLY A 600 -8.51 0.16 38.18
N GLU A 601 -7.83 -0.32 39.23
CA GLU A 601 -7.33 -1.71 39.28
C GLU A 601 -8.47 -2.73 39.42
N ASP A 602 -9.63 -2.33 39.95
CA ASP A 602 -10.83 -3.17 40.04
C ASP A 602 -11.46 -3.40 38.66
N ILE A 603 -11.43 -4.65 38.21
CA ILE A 603 -11.93 -5.08 36.89
C ILE A 603 -13.44 -4.98 36.78
N ASN A 604 -14.14 -4.82 37.91
CA ASN A 604 -15.59 -4.75 37.96
C ASN A 604 -16.14 -3.33 37.77
N ASN A 605 -15.27 -2.32 37.75
CA ASN A 605 -15.65 -0.92 37.58
C ASN A 605 -14.99 -0.37 36.30
N ASP A 606 -15.69 -0.55 35.18
CA ASP A 606 -15.29 0.00 33.90
C ASP A 606 -15.44 1.54 33.92
N GLY A 607 -14.37 2.25 33.55
CA GLY A 607 -14.40 3.71 33.35
C GLY A 607 -13.34 4.49 34.10
N CYS A 608 -13.42 5.81 33.97
CA CYS A 608 -12.51 6.79 34.56
C CYS A 608 -13.26 7.93 35.28
N PRO A 609 -14.19 7.63 36.22
CA PRO A 609 -15.05 8.65 36.84
C PRO A 609 -14.22 9.69 37.60
N ASN A 610 -14.59 10.97 37.49
CA ASN A 610 -14.08 12.04 38.36
C ASN A 610 -15.01 12.23 39.56
N ASN A 611 -14.58 13.06 40.54
CA ASN A 611 -15.34 13.36 41.76
C ASN A 611 -16.71 14.00 41.48
N ASP A 612 -16.88 14.64 40.32
CA ASP A 612 -18.18 14.91 39.74
C ASP A 612 -18.59 13.68 38.91
N HIS A 613 -19.51 12.87 39.43
CA HIS A 613 -19.98 11.58 38.88
C HIS A 613 -20.46 11.58 37.40
N ASN A 614 -20.38 12.73 36.71
CA ASN A 614 -20.77 12.94 35.32
C ASN A 614 -19.61 13.40 34.40
N VAL A 615 -18.37 13.48 34.90
CA VAL A 615 -17.19 13.84 34.07
C VAL A 615 -16.16 12.71 34.14
N TYR A 616 -15.83 12.11 33.01
CA TYR A 616 -14.79 11.08 32.90
C TYR A 616 -13.46 11.73 32.52
N SER A 617 -12.40 11.49 33.30
CA SER A 617 -11.06 12.03 33.05
C SER A 617 -9.98 11.01 33.36
N THR A 618 -9.01 10.92 32.45
CA THR A 618 -7.81 10.06 32.56
C THR A 618 -6.64 10.77 33.25
N GLU A 619 -6.78 12.08 33.51
CA GLU A 619 -5.72 12.91 34.10
C GLU A 619 -5.36 12.43 35.51
N ASN A 620 -4.06 12.33 35.79
CA ASN A 620 -3.53 11.88 37.09
C ASN A 620 -3.97 10.47 37.51
N LYS A 621 -4.33 9.61 36.55
CA LYS A 621 -4.72 8.21 36.78
C LYS A 621 -3.86 7.25 35.97
N LYS A 622 -3.51 6.12 36.58
CA LYS A 622 -2.94 4.97 35.86
C LYS A 622 -4.02 4.29 35.02
N LEU A 623 -3.61 3.66 33.93
CA LEU A 623 -4.50 3.04 32.96
C LEU A 623 -4.19 1.55 32.83
N TYR A 624 -5.23 0.73 32.71
CA TYR A 624 -5.12 -0.73 32.60
C TYR A 624 -5.95 -1.24 31.42
N PRO A 625 -5.46 -2.22 30.63
CA PRO A 625 -6.22 -2.77 29.51
C PRO A 625 -7.44 -3.57 30.00
N THR A 626 -8.49 -3.56 29.20
CA THR A 626 -9.71 -4.37 29.44
C THR A 626 -9.72 -5.68 28.66
N GLY A 627 -8.96 -5.76 27.55
CA GLY A 627 -8.89 -6.90 26.63
C GLY A 627 -10.16 -7.19 25.80
N LYS A 628 -11.20 -6.36 25.94
CA LYS A 628 -12.50 -6.54 25.26
C LYS A 628 -12.39 -6.38 23.73
N ASP A 629 -11.52 -5.50 23.27
CA ASP A 629 -11.18 -5.28 21.85
C ASP A 629 -10.17 -6.30 21.29
N GLY A 630 -9.68 -7.22 22.12
CA GLY A 630 -8.65 -8.19 21.77
C GLY A 630 -7.23 -7.73 22.10
N ALA A 631 -7.06 -6.59 22.78
CA ALA A 631 -5.77 -6.20 23.34
C ALA A 631 -5.28 -7.22 24.41
N PRO A 632 -3.96 -7.42 24.54
CA PRO A 632 -3.39 -8.24 25.61
C PRO A 632 -3.72 -7.67 27.00
N MET A 633 -4.14 -8.53 27.94
CA MET A 633 -4.40 -8.14 29.34
C MET A 633 -3.14 -7.75 30.10
N ASN A 634 -1.98 -8.18 29.65
CA ASN A 634 -0.68 -7.80 30.19
C ASN A 634 -0.09 -6.54 29.54
N PHE A 635 -0.83 -5.85 28.66
CA PHE A 635 -0.35 -4.62 28.04
C PHE A 635 -0.14 -3.54 29.10
N GLN A 636 1.07 -2.99 29.13
CA GLN A 636 1.47 -1.91 30.03
C GLN A 636 1.27 -0.58 29.31
N ILE A 637 0.27 0.20 29.77
CA ILE A 637 0.02 1.54 29.26
C ILE A 637 1.01 2.50 29.92
N LEU A 638 1.97 2.99 29.15
CA LEU A 638 3.10 3.79 29.63
C LEU A 638 2.86 5.29 29.47
N ALA A 639 2.14 5.70 28.42
CA ALA A 639 1.71 7.07 28.24
C ALA A 639 0.40 7.13 27.44
N TYR A 640 -0.37 8.21 27.61
CA TYR A 640 -1.63 8.42 26.90
C TYR A 640 -1.75 9.87 26.43
N MET A 641 -2.12 10.04 25.16
CA MET A 641 -2.40 11.34 24.55
C MET A 641 -3.89 11.40 24.27
N ASP A 642 -4.60 12.15 25.10
CA ASP A 642 -6.05 12.26 25.03
C ASP A 642 -6.49 13.14 23.86
N ALA A 643 -7.47 12.70 23.05
CA ALA A 643 -7.97 13.51 21.95
C ALA A 643 -8.71 14.75 22.48
N ARG A 644 -8.14 15.96 22.30
CA ARG A 644 -8.71 17.21 22.85
C ARG A 644 -9.74 17.88 21.93
N LEU A 645 -10.73 18.52 22.53
CA LEU A 645 -11.56 19.58 21.92
C LEU A 645 -11.55 20.81 22.83
N GLY A 646 -11.47 22.03 22.27
CA GLY A 646 -11.62 23.24 23.07
C GLY A 646 -11.76 24.52 22.24
N GLY A 647 -12.66 25.42 22.66
CA GLY A 647 -12.69 26.82 22.21
C GLY A 647 -14.02 27.55 22.43
N ASN A 648 -15.14 27.03 21.90
CA ASN A 648 -16.45 27.74 21.88
C ASN A 648 -17.54 27.01 22.69
N GLY A 649 -17.17 26.43 23.83
CA GLY A 649 -18.11 26.12 24.92
C GLY A 649 -18.74 24.73 24.92
N HIS A 650 -18.95 24.07 23.78
CA HIS A 650 -19.31 22.65 23.76
C HIS A 650 -18.80 21.97 22.48
N LEU A 651 -17.76 21.16 22.63
CA LEU A 651 -17.78 19.84 22.02
C LEU A 651 -17.62 18.86 23.16
N GLU A 652 -18.63 18.01 23.21
CA GLU A 652 -19.01 17.15 24.31
C GLU A 652 -17.92 16.09 24.59
N TYR A 653 -17.83 15.69 25.85
CA TYR A 653 -17.23 14.42 26.25
C TYR A 653 -17.95 13.21 25.62
N ASN A 654 -18.94 13.41 24.72
CA ASN A 654 -19.89 12.41 24.23
C ASN A 654 -19.46 11.63 22.98
N ARG A 655 -18.16 11.35 22.78
CA ARG A 655 -17.78 10.17 21.97
C ARG A 655 -17.22 9.02 22.79
N SER A 656 -17.14 9.16 24.12
CA SER A 656 -17.35 8.02 25.02
C SER A 656 -18.82 7.61 25.15
N ASP A 657 -19.74 8.32 24.49
CA ASP A 657 -21.19 8.14 24.63
C ASP A 657 -21.85 7.54 23.38
N ALA A 658 -21.05 7.00 22.45
CA ALA A 658 -21.61 6.02 21.52
C ALA A 658 -21.94 4.76 22.34
N GLN A 659 -23.16 4.69 22.88
CA GLN A 659 -23.78 3.46 23.37
C GLN A 659 -24.04 2.47 22.22
N GLU A 660 -23.04 2.19 21.39
CA GLU A 660 -23.00 0.93 20.68
C GLU A 660 -22.36 -0.06 21.66
N ASP A 661 -23.20 -0.82 22.37
CA ASP A 661 -22.86 -1.90 23.31
C ASP A 661 -22.63 -1.56 24.80
N GLY A 662 -22.93 -0.34 25.26
CA GLY A 662 -22.98 -0.02 26.70
C GLY A 662 -21.62 0.09 27.40
N PHE A 663 -20.53 0.31 26.64
CA PHE A 663 -19.18 0.58 27.16
C PHE A 663 -18.76 2.02 26.85
N GLN A 664 -18.04 2.65 27.78
CA GLN A 664 -17.51 4.01 27.61
C GLN A 664 -16.19 3.94 26.83
N GLU A 665 -16.18 4.44 25.59
CA GLU A 665 -15.01 4.35 24.71
C GLU A 665 -14.11 5.60 24.84
N HIS A 666 -12.88 5.42 25.34
CA HIS A 666 -11.88 6.50 25.33
C HIS A 666 -11.16 6.57 23.98
N THR A 667 -11.07 7.77 23.39
CA THR A 667 -10.38 8.00 22.11
C THR A 667 -9.12 8.84 22.32
N GLY A 668 -7.97 8.33 21.86
CA GLY A 668 -6.67 8.98 22.00
C GLY A 668 -5.54 8.00 21.79
N SER A 669 -4.30 8.45 21.67
CA SER A 669 -3.16 7.57 21.38
C SER A 669 -2.54 6.98 22.64
N VAL A 670 -2.13 5.72 22.59
CA VAL A 670 -1.44 5.03 23.69
C VAL A 670 0.00 4.69 23.31
N VAL A 671 0.93 4.96 24.22
CA VAL A 671 2.27 4.36 24.19
C VAL A 671 2.30 3.21 25.19
N GLY A 672 2.79 2.05 24.77
CA GLY A 672 2.94 0.94 25.67
C GLY A 672 3.59 -0.29 25.06
N LEU A 673 3.56 -1.38 25.80
CA LEU A 673 4.08 -2.66 25.34
C LEU A 673 3.37 -3.83 25.99
N PHE A 674 3.50 -5.01 25.38
CA PHE A 674 3.13 -6.28 26.00
C PHE A 674 4.16 -7.36 25.69
N GLU A 675 4.04 -8.49 26.39
CA GLU A 675 4.83 -9.69 26.10
C GLU A 675 3.95 -10.85 25.65
N ASN A 676 4.38 -11.55 24.60
CA ASN A 676 3.82 -12.83 24.16
C ASN A 676 5.00 -13.71 23.73
N ASN A 677 5.81 -14.09 24.72
CA ASN A 677 7.19 -14.59 24.59
C ASN A 677 8.18 -13.51 24.11
N GLY A 678 7.97 -12.98 22.91
CA GLY A 678 8.58 -11.74 22.43
C GLY A 678 7.99 -10.50 23.10
N THR A 679 8.66 -9.35 22.95
CA THR A 679 8.14 -8.06 23.43
C THR A 679 7.69 -7.22 22.23
N VAL A 680 6.47 -6.68 22.28
CA VAL A 680 5.94 -5.75 21.27
C VAL A 680 5.77 -4.39 21.92
N PHE A 681 6.61 -3.44 21.53
CA PHE A 681 6.44 -2.03 21.87
C PHE A 681 5.64 -1.33 20.76
N ASN A 682 4.68 -0.49 21.16
CA ASN A 682 3.93 0.34 20.23
C ASN A 682 3.85 1.78 20.74
N GLY A 683 4.31 2.72 19.91
CA GLY A 683 4.34 4.15 20.16
C GLY A 683 3.03 4.87 19.80
N GLY A 684 2.06 4.19 19.19
CA GLY A 684 0.68 4.64 19.05
C GLY A 684 0.42 5.88 18.20
N ILE A 685 1.41 6.39 17.47
CA ILE A 685 1.29 7.48 16.48
C ILE A 685 2.38 7.35 15.42
N TYR A 686 2.15 7.85 14.21
CA TYR A 686 3.12 7.69 13.11
C TYR A 686 4.27 8.74 13.06
N ASP A 687 4.27 9.73 13.96
CA ASP A 687 5.12 10.94 13.83
C ASP A 687 6.43 10.89 14.64
N TRP A 688 6.84 9.71 15.14
CA TRP A 688 8.05 9.56 15.95
C TRP A 688 9.34 10.04 15.26
N HIS A 689 9.39 10.07 13.92
CA HIS A 689 10.52 10.62 13.16
C HIS A 689 10.86 12.07 13.55
N ARG A 690 9.86 12.87 13.94
CA ARG A 690 10.02 14.28 14.27
C ARG A 690 10.86 14.47 15.53
N GLY A 691 10.68 13.62 16.54
CA GLY A 691 11.56 13.61 17.71
C GLY A 691 13.03 13.40 17.34
N LEU A 692 13.30 12.58 16.32
CA LEU A 692 14.66 12.29 15.86
C LEU A 692 15.26 13.42 14.99
N GLU A 693 14.44 14.04 14.14
CA GLU A 693 14.84 15.22 13.35
C GLU A 693 15.24 16.41 14.24
N TYR A 694 14.48 16.63 15.32
CA TYR A 694 14.78 17.69 16.29
C TYR A 694 16.06 17.42 17.10
N GLU A 695 16.41 16.15 17.37
CA GLU A 695 17.71 15.81 17.94
C GLU A 695 18.87 16.09 16.96
N SER A 696 18.65 15.84 15.66
CA SER A 696 19.70 15.87 14.64
C SER A 696 19.86 17.22 13.92
N GLY A 697 18.95 18.17 14.14
CA GLY A 697 19.00 19.52 13.55
C GLY A 697 18.62 19.60 12.06
N ILE A 698 17.84 18.62 11.57
CA ILE A 698 17.52 18.42 10.14
C ILE A 698 16.29 19.20 9.66
N ASN A 699 15.51 19.79 10.58
CA ASN A 699 14.40 20.64 10.16
C ASN A 699 14.89 21.82 9.31
N ASP A 700 14.01 22.39 8.48
CA ASP A 700 14.27 23.50 7.51
C ASP A 700 14.87 24.78 8.13
N ILE A 701 15.12 24.77 9.44
CA ILE A 701 15.72 25.85 10.23
C ILE A 701 17.11 25.51 10.79
N GLY A 702 17.68 24.33 10.51
CA GLY A 702 19.12 24.02 10.66
C GLY A 702 19.71 24.16 12.07
N LEU A 703 18.94 23.89 13.13
CA LEU A 703 19.34 24.18 14.52
C LEU A 703 19.22 22.95 15.43
N ASN A 704 20.30 22.65 16.14
CA ASN A 704 20.43 21.54 17.08
C ASN A 704 19.75 21.87 18.43
N VAL A 705 18.82 21.03 18.88
CA VAL A 705 18.07 21.23 20.14
C VAL A 705 18.51 20.26 21.25
N GLY A 706 19.49 19.38 20.97
CA GLY A 706 19.92 18.31 21.88
C GLY A 706 18.94 17.13 21.96
N PRO A 707 19.28 16.07 22.72
CA PRO A 707 18.40 14.93 22.93
C PRO A 707 17.10 15.37 23.61
N ASN A 708 15.96 14.85 23.13
CA ASN A 708 14.65 15.11 23.71
C ASN A 708 14.01 13.80 24.20
N VAL A 709 12.94 13.93 24.99
CA VAL A 709 12.25 12.76 25.59
C VAL A 709 11.79 11.76 24.51
N VAL A 710 11.27 12.26 23.38
CA VAL A 710 10.78 11.42 22.28
C VAL A 710 11.92 10.58 21.69
N SER A 711 13.05 11.22 21.36
CA SER A 711 14.17 10.50 20.78
C SER A 711 14.86 9.55 21.76
N GLN A 712 14.93 9.93 23.04
CA GLN A 712 15.47 9.06 24.08
C GLN A 712 14.60 7.81 24.30
N ILE A 713 13.27 7.92 24.22
CA ILE A 713 12.35 6.76 24.23
C ILE A 713 12.67 5.82 23.07
N VAL A 714 12.81 6.35 21.85
CA VAL A 714 13.16 5.56 20.66
C VAL A 714 14.47 4.80 20.88
N TRP A 715 15.52 5.49 21.36
CA TRP A 715 16.82 4.87 21.61
C TRP A 715 16.79 3.83 22.73
N ASN A 716 16.08 4.08 23.84
CA ASN A 716 15.92 3.11 24.92
C ASN A 716 15.26 1.83 24.42
N VAL A 717 14.17 1.96 23.64
CA VAL A 717 13.43 0.83 23.05
C VAL A 717 14.31 0.04 22.09
N ILE A 718 14.95 0.70 21.13
CA ILE A 718 15.80 0.03 20.13
C ILE A 718 16.97 -0.68 20.82
N ASN A 719 17.64 -0.01 21.77
CA ASN A 719 18.77 -0.59 22.49
C ASN A 719 18.37 -1.82 23.32
N LYS A 720 17.21 -1.78 23.98
CA LYS A 720 16.72 -2.90 24.79
C LYS A 720 16.26 -4.07 23.93
N LEU A 721 15.46 -3.80 22.90
CA LEU A 721 14.80 -4.85 22.12
C LEU A 721 15.68 -5.49 21.04
N SER A 722 16.79 -4.86 20.66
CA SER A 722 17.76 -5.45 19.73
C SER A 722 18.74 -6.43 20.38
N GLN A 723 18.77 -6.53 21.72
CA GLN A 723 19.68 -7.44 22.42
C GLN A 723 19.32 -8.91 22.16
N PRO A 724 20.25 -9.74 21.66
CA PRO A 724 20.01 -11.15 21.39
C PRO A 724 19.50 -11.91 22.61
N LYS A 725 18.47 -12.72 22.42
CA LYS A 725 17.99 -13.70 23.40
C LYS A 725 18.57 -15.08 23.13
N THR A 726 19.00 -15.76 24.19
CA THR A 726 19.36 -17.19 24.14
C THR A 726 18.15 -18.06 23.80
N LEU A 727 18.38 -19.29 23.34
CA LEU A 727 17.29 -20.26 23.10
C LEU A 727 16.45 -20.51 24.36
N LEU A 728 17.08 -20.50 25.54
CA LEU A 728 16.37 -20.64 26.81
C LEU A 728 15.44 -19.45 27.06
N GLN A 729 15.93 -18.22 26.92
CA GLN A 729 15.12 -17.01 27.07
C GLN A 729 13.98 -16.93 26.04
N LYS A 730 14.20 -17.41 24.82
CA LYS A 730 13.17 -17.50 23.78
C LYS A 730 12.16 -18.62 24.04
N ALA A 731 12.43 -19.57 24.92
CA ALA A 731 11.49 -20.62 25.30
C ALA A 731 10.74 -20.28 26.59
N THR A 732 11.32 -19.44 27.46
CA THR A 732 10.72 -19.04 28.74
C THR A 732 9.58 -18.04 28.55
N ILE A 733 8.36 -18.45 28.92
CA ILE A 733 7.13 -17.68 28.81
C ILE A 733 6.48 -17.45 30.17
N ALA A 734 5.74 -16.36 30.30
CA ALA A 734 4.84 -16.17 31.43
C ALA A 734 3.58 -17.04 31.25
N ILE A 735 3.13 -17.65 32.34
CA ILE A 735 1.84 -18.32 32.44
C ILE A 735 0.91 -17.41 33.24
N TYR A 736 -0.21 -17.05 32.63
CA TYR A 736 -1.22 -16.16 33.17
C TYR A 736 -2.35 -16.96 33.81
N GLN A 737 -2.82 -16.49 34.96
CA GLN A 737 -3.96 -17.07 35.66
C GLN A 737 -5.23 -16.26 35.37
N TYR A 738 -6.32 -16.98 35.20
CA TYR A 738 -7.64 -16.43 35.05
C TYR A 738 -8.62 -17.12 36.00
N SER A 739 -9.46 -16.35 36.70
CA SER A 739 -10.45 -16.88 37.64
C SER A 739 -11.88 -16.63 37.19
N ASP A 740 -12.77 -17.60 37.39
CA ASP A 740 -14.20 -17.46 37.11
C ASP A 740 -14.91 -16.55 38.14
N PHE A 741 -15.81 -15.67 37.67
CA PHE A 741 -16.67 -14.81 38.49
C PHE A 741 -17.92 -15.52 39.04
N ALA A 742 -18.34 -16.61 38.41
CA ALA A 742 -19.59 -17.27 38.74
C ALA A 742 -19.40 -18.22 39.94
N LEU A 743 -19.86 -17.76 41.12
CA LEU A 743 -20.01 -18.50 42.39
C LEU A 743 -18.87 -18.32 43.41
N SER A 744 -19.13 -18.68 44.67
CA SER A 744 -18.17 -18.83 45.78
C SER A 744 -17.09 -19.90 45.53
N VAL A 745 -16.98 -20.40 44.30
CA VAL A 745 -16.14 -21.52 43.88
C VAL A 745 -15.29 -21.08 42.69
N GLN A 746 -14.12 -20.53 42.97
CA GLN A 746 -13.18 -20.05 41.95
C GLN A 746 -12.62 -21.24 41.13
N SER A 747 -12.88 -21.27 39.82
CA SER A 747 -12.20 -22.14 38.86
C SER A 747 -11.04 -21.37 38.22
N LEU A 748 -9.87 -22.00 38.12
CA LEU A 748 -8.64 -21.34 37.66
C LEU A 748 -8.16 -21.91 36.34
N TYR A 749 -8.01 -21.04 35.36
CA TYR A 749 -7.47 -21.33 34.04
C TYR A 749 -6.07 -20.73 33.92
N TYR A 750 -5.11 -21.52 33.47
CA TYR A 750 -3.74 -21.08 33.21
C TYR A 750 -3.44 -21.10 31.72
N SER A 751 -2.94 -19.99 31.20
CA SER A 751 -2.72 -19.78 29.77
C SER A 751 -1.37 -19.12 29.50
N ARG A 752 -0.70 -19.57 28.44
CA ARG A 752 0.47 -18.87 27.88
C ARG A 752 0.11 -17.61 27.10
N LEU A 753 -1.15 -17.51 26.66
CA LEU A 753 -1.64 -16.37 25.90
C LEU A 753 -2.12 -15.29 26.86
N PRO A 754 -1.69 -14.02 26.70
CA PRO A 754 -2.14 -12.90 27.52
C PRO A 754 -3.53 -12.36 27.14
N PHE A 755 -4.27 -13.06 26.28
CA PHE A 755 -5.57 -12.63 25.77
C PHE A 755 -6.72 -13.26 26.55
N LEU A 756 -7.83 -12.54 26.69
CA LEU A 756 -9.04 -13.12 27.28
C LEU A 756 -9.53 -14.31 26.43
N PRO A 757 -9.79 -15.48 27.04
CA PRO A 757 -10.25 -16.65 26.31
C PRO A 757 -11.69 -16.47 25.81
N LYS A 758 -11.83 -16.14 24.51
CA LYS A 758 -13.14 -15.93 23.84
C LYS A 758 -13.94 -17.21 23.62
N ASN A 759 -13.36 -18.38 23.82
CA ASN A 759 -13.99 -19.70 23.64
C ASN A 759 -14.49 -20.31 24.97
N LEU A 760 -14.17 -19.70 26.11
CA LEU A 760 -14.60 -20.15 27.44
C LEU A 760 -15.78 -19.30 27.96
N LEU A 761 -16.70 -18.93 27.07
CA LEU A 761 -17.86 -18.08 27.36
C LEU A 761 -19.02 -18.89 27.92
N ARG A 762 -19.80 -18.28 28.82
CA ARG A 762 -21.09 -18.79 29.29
C ARG A 762 -22.21 -17.99 28.63
N ASN A 763 -23.07 -18.64 27.84
CA ASN A 763 -24.15 -17.97 27.08
C ASN A 763 -23.68 -16.74 26.26
N GLY A 764 -22.43 -16.79 25.76
CA GLY A 764 -21.82 -15.68 25.02
C GLY A 764 -21.17 -14.57 25.88
N GLN A 765 -21.17 -14.68 27.21
CA GLN A 765 -20.52 -13.73 28.11
C GLN A 765 -19.17 -14.23 28.62
N VAL A 766 -18.19 -13.32 28.72
CA VAL A 766 -16.87 -13.60 29.33
C VAL A 766 -17.05 -13.77 30.82
N VAL A 767 -16.71 -14.94 31.35
CA VAL A 767 -16.85 -15.26 32.78
C VAL A 767 -15.52 -15.33 33.53
N TYR A 768 -14.39 -15.16 32.84
CA TYR A 768 -13.06 -15.25 33.44
C TYR A 768 -12.42 -13.86 33.61
N LYS A 769 -11.98 -13.57 34.83
CA LYS A 769 -11.14 -12.45 35.25
C LYS A 769 -9.67 -12.78 35.00
N TYR A 770 -8.89 -11.81 34.53
CA TYR A 770 -7.42 -11.91 34.54
C TYR A 770 -6.88 -11.63 35.95
N ASP A 771 -6.18 -12.61 36.54
CA ASP A 771 -5.59 -12.50 37.90
C ASP A 771 -4.13 -12.04 37.87
N GLY A 772 -3.51 -11.98 36.70
CA GLY A 772 -2.09 -11.65 36.53
C GLY A 772 -1.23 -12.84 36.10
N GLN A 773 0.08 -12.62 36.13
CA GLN A 773 1.06 -13.68 35.90
C GLN A 773 1.16 -14.59 37.13
N ALA A 774 1.05 -15.90 36.93
CA ALA A 774 1.19 -16.89 37.99
C ALA A 774 2.64 -17.32 38.19
N PHE A 775 3.31 -17.70 37.10
CA PHE A 775 4.69 -18.20 37.10
C PHE A 775 5.26 -18.19 35.68
N TYR A 776 6.55 -18.46 35.51
CA TYR A 776 7.13 -18.72 34.19
C TYR A 776 7.06 -20.22 33.86
N ALA A 777 7.15 -20.60 32.58
CA ALA A 777 7.30 -21.98 32.11
C ALA A 777 7.97 -21.99 30.74
N PHE A 778 8.10 -23.14 30.09
CA PHE A 778 8.61 -23.23 28.72
C PHE A 778 7.49 -23.49 27.71
N ASP A 779 7.52 -22.81 26.57
CA ASP A 779 6.53 -22.99 25.50
C ASP A 779 6.81 -24.22 24.61
N ARG A 780 8.02 -24.78 24.71
CA ARG A 780 8.51 -25.90 23.92
C ARG A 780 9.40 -26.81 24.77
N ALA A 781 9.58 -28.04 24.32
CA ALA A 781 10.44 -29.00 24.99
C ALA A 781 11.90 -28.52 25.00
N LEU A 782 12.49 -28.49 26.19
CA LEU A 782 13.93 -28.34 26.40
C LEU A 782 14.49 -29.59 27.08
N SER A 783 15.80 -29.75 27.03
CA SER A 783 16.49 -30.87 27.67
C SER A 783 16.10 -31.00 29.15
N GLY A 784 15.56 -32.15 29.55
CA GLY A 784 15.15 -32.44 30.93
C GLY A 784 13.75 -31.96 31.32
N THR A 785 13.04 -31.24 30.44
CA THR A 785 11.65 -30.83 30.68
C THR A 785 10.65 -31.88 30.19
N VAL A 786 9.46 -31.89 30.77
CA VAL A 786 8.33 -32.75 30.38
C VAL A 786 7.12 -31.89 30.01
N PRO A 787 6.22 -32.38 29.13
CA PRO A 787 4.96 -31.70 28.86
C PRO A 787 4.07 -31.68 30.11
N ILE A 788 3.42 -30.55 30.35
CA ILE A 788 2.32 -30.40 31.30
C ILE A 788 1.03 -30.31 30.50
N TYR A 789 0.20 -31.35 30.60
CA TYR A 789 -1.06 -31.47 29.88
C TYR A 789 -2.16 -30.69 30.57
N GLN A 790 -2.97 -29.97 29.79
CA GLN A 790 -4.22 -29.37 30.23
C GLN A 790 -5.36 -30.38 30.06
N TYR A 791 -6.10 -30.59 31.14
CA TYR A 791 -7.35 -31.30 31.15
C TYR A 791 -8.48 -30.32 31.47
N GLN A 792 -9.63 -30.50 30.82
CA GLN A 792 -10.80 -29.68 31.08
C GLN A 792 -12.09 -30.50 31.14
N VAL A 793 -13.02 -30.06 31.98
CA VAL A 793 -14.39 -30.57 32.04
C VAL A 793 -15.36 -29.40 32.15
N GLN A 794 -16.51 -29.51 31.48
CA GLN A 794 -17.60 -28.54 31.63
C GLN A 794 -18.66 -29.12 32.56
N ASP A 795 -19.03 -28.38 33.61
CA ASP A 795 -20.11 -28.79 34.49
C ASP A 795 -21.50 -28.46 33.94
N SER A 796 -22.54 -28.91 34.64
CA SER A 796 -23.94 -28.74 34.22
C SER A 796 -24.39 -27.27 34.10
N ASN A 797 -23.67 -26.32 34.71
CA ASN A 797 -23.94 -24.89 34.61
C ASN A 797 -23.18 -24.21 33.46
N GLY A 798 -22.42 -24.99 32.70
CA GLY A 798 -21.57 -24.53 31.61
C GLY A 798 -20.18 -24.05 32.04
N LEU A 799 -19.80 -24.22 33.31
CA LEU A 799 -18.51 -23.75 33.83
C LEU A 799 -17.40 -24.75 33.53
N TYR A 800 -16.28 -24.26 33.00
CA TYR A 800 -15.11 -25.09 32.78
C TYR A 800 -14.23 -25.14 34.03
N ARG A 801 -13.77 -26.34 34.35
CA ARG A 801 -12.75 -26.62 35.35
C ARG A 801 -11.52 -27.16 34.66
N PHE A 802 -10.35 -26.90 35.24
CA PHE A 802 -9.06 -27.22 34.64
C PHE A 802 -8.18 -28.00 35.62
N MET A 803 -7.40 -28.91 35.07
CA MET A 803 -6.33 -29.63 35.77
C MET A 803 -5.10 -29.65 34.87
N TYR A 804 -3.92 -29.46 35.47
CA TYR A 804 -2.64 -29.46 34.79
C TYR A 804 -1.77 -30.58 35.37
N SER A 805 -1.30 -31.50 34.52
CA SER A 805 -0.56 -32.66 35.00
C SER A 805 0.58 -33.03 34.07
N PRO A 806 1.75 -33.45 34.60
CA PRO A 806 2.79 -34.06 33.80
C PRO A 806 2.43 -35.47 33.31
N ASN A 807 1.38 -36.09 33.88
CA ASN A 807 0.94 -37.41 33.48
C ASN A 807 -0.09 -37.32 32.34
N GLU A 808 0.14 -38.08 31.26
CA GLU A 808 -0.85 -38.29 30.21
C GLU A 808 -1.80 -39.42 30.61
N TYR A 809 -2.94 -39.08 31.23
CA TYR A 809 -3.97 -40.04 31.67
C TYR A 809 -4.76 -40.63 30.50
N CYS A 810 -4.89 -39.89 29.41
CA CYS A 810 -5.48 -40.35 28.15
C CYS A 810 -4.93 -39.55 26.97
N PRO A 811 -5.01 -40.09 25.74
CA PRO A 811 -4.53 -39.39 24.54
C PRO A 811 -5.14 -38.00 24.36
N VAL A 812 -4.36 -37.07 23.79
CA VAL A 812 -4.82 -35.73 23.42
C VAL A 812 -6.09 -35.79 22.55
N GLY A 813 -7.09 -34.98 22.88
CA GLY A 813 -8.38 -34.93 22.20
C GLY A 813 -9.39 -35.98 22.68
N THR A 814 -9.05 -36.79 23.69
CA THR A 814 -9.94 -37.82 24.26
C THR A 814 -10.31 -37.54 25.72
N GLY A 815 -11.30 -38.26 26.24
CA GLY A 815 -11.80 -38.12 27.60
C GLY A 815 -11.49 -39.33 28.48
N CYS A 816 -11.09 -39.09 29.73
CA CYS A 816 -10.84 -40.09 30.76
C CYS A 816 -11.14 -39.54 32.16
N LEU A 817 -11.66 -40.39 33.05
CA LEU A 817 -11.95 -40.03 34.45
C LEU A 817 -12.86 -38.78 34.60
N GLY A 818 -13.70 -38.50 33.60
CA GLY A 818 -14.56 -37.31 33.57
C GLY A 818 -13.88 -36.03 33.07
N TRP A 819 -12.63 -36.10 32.62
CA TRP A 819 -11.83 -34.98 32.11
C TRP A 819 -11.44 -35.21 30.64
N ASN A 820 -11.38 -34.14 29.84
CA ASN A 820 -10.90 -34.20 28.46
C ASN A 820 -9.47 -33.67 28.37
N ASN A 821 -8.56 -34.44 27.78
CA ASN A 821 -7.19 -34.00 27.53
C ASN A 821 -7.16 -33.04 26.32
N VAL A 822 -6.81 -31.78 26.57
CA VAL A 822 -6.71 -30.72 25.55
C VAL A 822 -5.36 -30.75 24.83
N GLY A 823 -4.32 -31.31 25.47
CA GLY A 823 -2.96 -31.32 24.97
C GLY A 823 -1.97 -30.60 25.88
N VAL A 824 -0.77 -30.37 25.37
CA VAL A 824 0.31 -29.73 26.13
C VAL A 824 0.02 -28.24 26.33
N ALA A 825 -0.03 -27.81 27.58
CA ALA A 825 -0.19 -26.41 27.96
C ALA A 825 1.15 -25.66 27.96
N PHE A 826 2.17 -26.29 28.54
CA PHE A 826 3.55 -25.79 28.65
C PHE A 826 4.48 -26.95 29.06
N TYR A 827 5.78 -26.67 29.16
CA TYR A 827 6.80 -27.62 29.61
C TYR A 827 7.45 -27.13 30.91
N ALA A 828 7.81 -28.07 31.79
CA ALA A 828 8.42 -27.80 33.08
C ALA A 828 9.35 -28.95 33.50
N TYR A 829 10.13 -28.77 34.57
CA TYR A 829 10.94 -29.84 35.15
C TYR A 829 10.15 -30.63 36.19
N LEU A 830 10.41 -31.93 36.34
CA LEU A 830 9.83 -32.77 37.40
C LEU A 830 10.63 -32.75 38.70
N SER A 831 11.84 -32.21 38.68
CA SER A 831 12.71 -32.08 39.83
C SER A 831 13.37 -30.70 39.85
N GLN A 832 13.73 -30.24 41.05
CA GLN A 832 14.40 -28.95 41.24
C GLN A 832 15.69 -28.88 40.42
N GLN A 833 15.81 -27.85 39.59
CA GLN A 833 17.03 -27.48 38.88
C GLN A 833 17.58 -26.14 39.41
N PRO A 834 18.85 -25.80 39.14
CA PRO A 834 19.35 -24.45 39.39
C PRO A 834 18.51 -23.40 38.65
N GLY A 835 18.11 -22.33 39.34
CA GLY A 835 17.31 -21.25 38.76
C GLY A 835 15.81 -21.56 38.60
N THR A 836 15.32 -22.68 39.14
CA THR A 836 13.87 -22.99 39.16
C THR A 836 13.25 -22.79 40.53
N ILE A 837 11.94 -22.65 40.59
CA ILE A 837 11.12 -22.65 41.81
C ILE A 837 10.04 -23.74 41.71
N PRO A 838 9.63 -24.35 42.85
CA PRO A 838 8.52 -25.30 42.86
C PRO A 838 7.19 -24.58 42.59
N VAL A 839 6.29 -25.25 41.87
CA VAL A 839 4.87 -24.90 41.78
C VAL A 839 4.08 -25.97 42.52
N TYR A 840 3.38 -25.56 43.58
CA TYR A 840 2.58 -26.46 44.41
C TYR A 840 1.19 -26.64 43.82
N ALA A 841 0.70 -27.88 43.79
CA ALA A 841 -0.66 -28.19 43.38
C ALA A 841 -1.58 -28.29 44.61
N TYR A 842 -2.68 -27.57 44.56
CA TYR A 842 -3.71 -27.56 45.58
C TYR A 842 -5.01 -28.12 44.98
N SER A 843 -5.74 -28.92 45.74
CA SER A 843 -7.02 -29.51 45.31
C SER A 843 -8.14 -29.22 46.30
N ALA A 844 -9.37 -29.22 45.81
CA ALA A 844 -10.57 -29.26 46.64
C ALA A 844 -11.60 -30.16 45.94
N ASP A 845 -12.31 -31.02 46.68
CA ASP A 845 -13.06 -32.15 46.10
C ASP A 845 -14.54 -31.84 45.79
N SER A 846 -15.12 -30.77 46.32
CA SER A 846 -16.55 -30.47 46.18
C SER A 846 -16.83 -28.99 45.86
N PRO A 847 -16.92 -28.61 44.57
CA PRO A 847 -16.59 -29.42 43.40
C PRO A 847 -15.08 -29.63 43.22
N GLN A 848 -14.69 -30.68 42.47
CA GLN A 848 -13.29 -30.93 42.15
C GLN A 848 -12.67 -29.75 41.39
N ARG A 849 -11.64 -29.13 41.97
CA ARG A 849 -10.91 -27.98 41.39
C ARG A 849 -9.45 -27.99 41.80
N PHE A 850 -8.61 -27.33 41.00
CA PHE A 850 -7.16 -27.28 41.20
C PHE A 850 -6.62 -25.84 41.16
N LEU A 851 -5.59 -25.58 41.97
CA LEU A 851 -4.84 -24.33 42.04
C LEU A 851 -3.35 -24.67 41.94
N TYR A 852 -2.60 -23.93 41.13
CA TYR A 852 -1.16 -24.11 40.94
C TYR A 852 -0.47 -22.80 41.30
N SER A 853 0.35 -22.81 42.36
CA SER A 853 0.96 -21.58 42.88
C SER A 853 2.42 -21.80 43.28
N PRO A 854 3.34 -20.87 42.94
CA PRO A 854 4.68 -20.87 43.50
C PRO A 854 4.69 -20.43 44.98
N ALA A 855 3.62 -19.79 45.46
CA ALA A 855 3.46 -19.46 46.87
C ALA A 855 3.05 -20.70 47.68
N LEU A 856 3.74 -20.90 48.80
CA LEU A 856 3.41 -21.95 49.76
C LEU A 856 2.38 -21.41 50.77
N TYR A 857 1.14 -21.88 50.69
CA TYR A 857 0.06 -21.46 51.60
C TYR A 857 0.00 -22.30 52.89
N CYS A 858 0.36 -23.57 52.81
CA CYS A 858 0.49 -24.49 53.94
C CYS A 858 1.40 -25.67 53.59
N GLU A 859 1.80 -26.48 54.57
CA GLU A 859 2.66 -27.64 54.35
C GLU A 859 1.99 -28.70 53.46
N ALA A 860 2.80 -29.43 52.68
CA ALA A 860 2.31 -30.52 51.85
C ALA A 860 1.61 -31.59 52.72
N GLY A 861 0.46 -32.08 52.25
CA GLY A 861 -0.37 -33.03 52.98
C GLY A 861 -1.35 -32.39 53.97
N THR A 862 -1.38 -31.05 54.09
CA THR A 862 -2.29 -30.31 54.98
C THR A 862 -3.32 -29.48 54.22
N SER A 863 -4.37 -29.03 54.92
CA SER A 863 -5.42 -28.17 54.34
C SER A 863 -5.32 -26.74 54.87
N CYS A 864 -5.46 -25.76 53.99
CA CYS A 864 -5.49 -24.34 54.32
C CYS A 864 -6.36 -23.56 53.32
N LEU A 865 -7.06 -22.52 53.79
CA LEU A 865 -7.86 -21.63 52.93
C LEU A 865 -8.87 -22.37 52.02
N GLY A 866 -9.36 -23.54 52.44
CA GLY A 866 -10.28 -24.36 51.65
C GLY A 866 -9.61 -25.20 50.54
N TRP A 867 -8.30 -25.39 50.61
CA TRP A 867 -7.48 -26.16 49.67
C TRP A 867 -6.62 -27.20 50.40
N TYR A 868 -6.46 -28.39 49.83
CA TYR A 868 -5.51 -29.42 50.26
C TYR A 868 -4.22 -29.30 49.45
N ASN A 869 -3.07 -29.17 50.11
CA ASN A 869 -1.77 -29.07 49.42
C ASN A 869 -1.26 -30.47 49.05
N ASN A 870 -1.20 -30.78 47.75
CA ASN A 870 -0.71 -32.06 47.21
C ASN A 870 0.83 -32.10 47.10
N GLY A 871 1.52 -31.01 47.43
CA GLY A 871 2.97 -30.86 47.27
C GLY A 871 3.38 -30.27 45.92
N PRO A 872 4.69 -30.25 45.62
CA PRO A 872 5.21 -29.76 44.35
C PRO A 872 4.70 -30.62 43.18
N ALA A 873 4.06 -29.99 42.19
CA ALA A 873 3.61 -30.66 40.97
C ALA A 873 4.69 -30.66 39.89
N PHE A 874 5.45 -29.58 39.78
CA PHE A 874 6.53 -29.38 38.82
C PHE A 874 7.39 -28.17 39.24
N TYR A 875 8.52 -27.97 38.57
CA TYR A 875 9.48 -26.90 38.82
C TYR A 875 9.66 -26.06 37.56
N VAL A 876 9.65 -24.74 37.73
CA VAL A 876 9.65 -23.78 36.63
C VAL A 876 10.69 -22.68 36.82
N PRO A 877 11.12 -21.96 35.76
CA PRO A 877 12.07 -20.86 35.91
C PRO A 877 11.60 -19.81 36.92
N SER A 878 12.52 -19.31 37.75
CA SER A 878 12.23 -18.21 38.67
C SER A 878 12.10 -16.86 37.96
N THR A 879 12.79 -16.72 36.83
CA THR A 879 12.83 -15.51 36.00
C THR A 879 12.91 -15.88 34.52
N LYS A 880 12.66 -14.90 33.65
CA LYS A 880 12.76 -15.03 32.20
C LYS A 880 14.19 -14.83 31.69
#